data_AF-A0AA39HFI5-F1
#
_entry.id   AF-A0AA39HFI5-F1
#
_cell.length_a   1.000
_cell.length_b   1.000
_cell.length_c   1.000
_cell.angle_alpha   90.00
_cell.angle_beta   90.00
_cell.angle_gamma   90.00
#
_symmetry.space_group_name_H-M   'P 1'
#
loop_
_entity.id
_entity.type
_entity.pdbx_description
1 polymer ?
#
loop_
_entity_poly.entity_id
_entity_poly.type
_entity_poly.pdbx_seq_one_letter_code
_entity_poly.pdbx_strand_id
1 'polypeptide(L)'
;MSLREVRAGRQVLEGDLRLVEQLRVSLVQVRNLPSSSNDANRSVSVLVKLDNHDVYQSTSAPKTSNCVIADELVHEIATNFSTMHLVVCESTNGRSPRSIGRVSVKKREIVRNAGKEMTVPLKRISRHNDVQGQICLDVRYDQEMGHIEVSVVDYAGLSRNDHVDLYLYVSVQGCCGGKYETKKLKIGPARSSDPVYLECSCEPPRQRHRSSDTSGGLSSSASTSIPFDGGFYEPELRLSLWHDVLGGLNSFFHGQIRIPLDHTSMQPRGNPSGPQWYHLKPRSLNDSQSSSDADLDVTMSPSTPTTLGDLKFRVWYTADHVLPLERYSGLHRNLLNSLSFEPFSASLASVLQVLPTDLESIAKPLMKIFVQANLIRPFFRVLCSQYMATCQDVNTLFRNQSMASKIMYELMKFIGHQYLKISLKPLIDMIYNERKCCEIDPCKLKPGDSLEQNTQNLVFYGECAFSRVVNSNNRCPQPLKEIFSDLREVVGEFFPHRSDIQRLALSSFIIMRFFAAAILNPKLFGLRREQPEGDVLRTLVLLSKILQRLSNCVVSQKELTVKEQWLAPVLTHFTDEEHQQAMAKFLDQISLASASSESSASTESISVLKDGQMVERRTRADKKRCLKNLIHQKKRHVVLTESELSWQKIKEPSGEHEPKGRFSLAEITAVTELAESKNAFRVVTPTAEVHFQATTSLEMNDWIALIQSQQRRHLRLMKRPSELSEWFDIDTEHELETIHMTLFEHAETLKHWKNALDGTAALPPGVAELPVELLGSAGGAVNCGDEGENSENIDVATKERLYNTIQETLHSTLMIEKSHRATLTKFINQVRNGQGTRENPIGQDDNYLLIKSRLQKTVPI
;
A
#
# COMPACT_ATOMS: atom_id res chain seq x y z
N MET A 1 8.85 -11.87 27.31
CA MET A 1 7.99 -12.04 26.11
C MET A 1 8.83 -11.67 24.90
N SER A 2 9.17 -12.65 24.05
CA SER A 2 9.74 -12.40 22.73
C SER A 2 8.78 -11.47 21.99
N LEU A 3 9.25 -10.27 21.65
CA LEU A 3 8.53 -9.36 20.77
C LEU A 3 8.50 -10.06 19.41
N ARG A 4 7.39 -10.73 19.10
CA ARG A 4 7.16 -11.31 17.76
C ARG A 4 7.46 -10.22 16.73
N GLU A 5 8.40 -10.51 15.83
CA GLU A 5 8.63 -9.73 14.62
C GLU A 5 7.27 -9.42 13.98
N VAL A 6 7.02 -8.15 13.65
CA VAL A 6 5.85 -7.80 12.86
C VAL A 6 6.11 -8.26 11.44
N ARG A 7 5.67 -9.48 11.13
CA ARG A 7 5.73 -10.05 9.77
C ARG A 7 4.54 -9.55 8.96
N ALA A 8 4.80 -9.00 7.79
CA ALA A 8 3.77 -8.48 6.88
C ALA A 8 2.88 -9.62 6.34
N GLY A 9 1.68 -9.34 5.87
CA GLY A 9 0.84 -10.35 5.22
C GLY A 9 0.27 -11.44 6.14
N ARG A 10 -0.60 -12.26 5.57
CA ARG A 10 -1.40 -13.26 6.29
C ARG A 10 -0.80 -14.65 6.18
N GLN A 11 -0.90 -15.42 7.25
CA GLN A 11 -0.50 -16.82 7.24
C GLN A 11 -1.57 -17.64 6.51
N VAL A 12 -1.16 -18.36 5.46
CA VAL A 12 -2.06 -19.10 4.58
C VAL A 12 -1.90 -20.61 4.75
N LEU A 13 -0.69 -21.06 5.10
CA LEU A 13 -0.41 -22.39 5.61
C LEU A 13 0.39 -22.24 6.91
N GLU A 14 -0.13 -22.81 8.00
CA GLU A 14 0.48 -22.66 9.32
C GLU A 14 1.94 -23.14 9.31
N GLY A 15 2.84 -22.28 9.78
CA GLY A 15 4.29 -22.50 9.80
C GLY A 15 5.00 -22.54 8.44
N ASP A 16 4.29 -22.65 7.32
CA ASP A 16 4.89 -23.01 6.03
C ASP A 16 4.75 -21.95 4.92
N LEU A 17 3.73 -21.08 4.98
CA LEU A 17 3.51 -20.09 3.92
C LEU A 17 2.77 -18.85 4.41
N ARG A 18 3.34 -17.68 4.09
CA ARG A 18 2.74 -16.37 4.27
C ARG A 18 2.46 -15.73 2.92
N LEU A 19 1.35 -15.01 2.83
CA LEU A 19 0.95 -14.29 1.62
C LEU A 19 0.93 -12.80 1.92
N VAL A 20 1.81 -12.05 1.26
CA VAL A 20 1.89 -10.58 1.34
C VAL A 20 1.21 -10.02 0.09
N GLU A 21 0.00 -9.50 0.28
CA GLU A 21 -0.80 -8.95 -0.81
C GLU A 21 -0.77 -7.43 -0.76
N GLN A 22 -0.51 -6.79 -1.90
CA GLN A 22 -0.48 -5.34 -2.00
C GLN A 22 -1.35 -4.86 -3.15
N LEU A 23 -2.20 -3.88 -2.86
CA LEU A 23 -3.01 -3.18 -3.83
C LEU A 23 -2.47 -1.77 -4.02
N ARG A 24 -2.14 -1.42 -5.26
CA ARG A 24 -1.82 -0.06 -5.66
C ARG A 24 -2.93 0.48 -6.54
N VAL A 25 -3.46 1.66 -6.21
CA VAL A 25 -4.51 2.33 -6.99
C VAL A 25 -4.04 3.75 -7.30
N SER A 26 -3.94 4.10 -8.57
CA SER A 26 -3.68 5.46 -9.02
C SER A 26 -4.97 6.06 -9.60
N LEU A 27 -5.54 7.01 -8.87
CA LEU A 27 -6.74 7.74 -9.26
C LEU A 27 -6.33 8.89 -10.17
N VAL A 28 -6.84 8.91 -11.40
CA VAL A 28 -6.47 9.93 -12.38
C VAL A 28 -7.47 11.07 -12.33
N GLN A 29 -8.73 10.79 -12.70
CA GLN A 29 -9.75 11.83 -12.85
C GLN A 29 -11.17 11.26 -12.84
N VAL A 30 -12.13 12.08 -12.44
CA VAL A 30 -13.57 11.84 -12.60
C VAL A 30 -14.08 12.76 -13.71
N ARG A 31 -14.72 12.21 -14.74
CA ARG A 31 -15.19 12.93 -15.92
C ARG A 31 -16.70 12.95 -16.01
N ASN A 32 -17.23 13.93 -16.74
CA ASN A 32 -18.65 14.05 -17.07
C ASN A 32 -19.57 14.02 -15.85
N LEU A 33 -19.13 14.58 -14.71
CA LEU A 33 -19.97 14.69 -13.52
C LEU A 33 -21.12 15.67 -13.77
N PRO A 34 -22.35 15.38 -13.27
CA PRO A 34 -23.47 16.31 -13.39
C PRO A 34 -23.17 17.64 -12.70
N SER A 35 -23.20 18.72 -13.47
CA SER A 35 -22.99 20.09 -12.99
C SER A 35 -24.28 20.69 -12.42
N SER A 36 -24.17 21.43 -11.32
CA SER A 36 -25.24 22.18 -10.67
C SER A 36 -24.80 23.61 -10.41
N SER A 37 -25.74 24.57 -10.40
CA SER A 37 -25.46 25.98 -10.14
C SER A 37 -24.80 26.28 -8.79
N ASN A 38 -24.83 25.32 -7.85
CA ASN A 38 -24.27 25.42 -6.48
C ASN A 38 -22.93 24.66 -6.30
N ASP A 39 -22.18 24.39 -7.37
CA ASP A 39 -20.97 23.56 -7.31
C ASP A 39 -19.72 24.28 -6.74
N ALA A 40 -19.72 25.62 -6.64
CA ALA A 40 -18.56 26.40 -6.18
C ALA A 40 -18.06 26.07 -4.75
N ASN A 41 -18.93 25.51 -3.90
CA ASN A 41 -18.61 25.11 -2.52
C ASN A 41 -18.62 23.58 -2.31
N ARG A 42 -18.55 22.80 -3.39
CA ARG A 42 -18.59 21.34 -3.32
C ARG A 42 -17.25 20.76 -3.69
N SER A 43 -16.85 19.71 -2.99
CA SER A 43 -15.65 18.95 -3.30
C SER A 43 -15.99 17.49 -3.58
N VAL A 44 -15.17 16.87 -4.42
CA VAL A 44 -15.28 15.48 -4.83
C VAL A 44 -14.07 14.72 -4.28
N SER A 45 -14.32 13.59 -3.66
CA SER A 45 -13.29 12.63 -3.23
C SER A 45 -13.70 11.23 -3.65
N VAL A 46 -12.74 10.31 -3.69
CA VAL A 46 -12.97 8.89 -3.99
C VAL A 46 -12.62 8.08 -2.76
N LEU A 47 -13.59 7.30 -2.28
CA LEU A 47 -13.43 6.33 -1.22
C LEU A 47 -13.18 4.96 -1.85
N VAL A 48 -12.02 4.38 -1.54
CA VAL A 48 -11.63 3.03 -1.97
C VAL A 48 -12.06 2.04 -0.90
N LYS A 49 -12.85 1.05 -1.29
CA LYS A 49 -13.28 -0.07 -0.44
C LYS A 49 -12.83 -1.40 -1.02
N LEU A 50 -12.44 -2.31 -0.14
CA LEU A 50 -12.26 -3.73 -0.47
C LEU A 50 -13.40 -4.50 0.15
N ASP A 51 -14.27 -5.04 -0.73
CA ASP A 51 -15.60 -5.52 -0.37
C ASP A 51 -16.35 -4.50 0.51
N ASN A 52 -16.43 -4.75 1.81
CA ASN A 52 -17.18 -3.91 2.76
C ASN A 52 -16.27 -3.03 3.64
N HIS A 53 -14.96 -3.09 3.47
CA HIS A 53 -13.99 -2.38 4.31
C HIS A 53 -13.48 -1.12 3.62
N ASP A 54 -13.57 0.02 4.31
CA ASP A 54 -13.02 1.29 3.86
C ASP A 54 -11.51 1.29 4.05
N VAL A 55 -10.78 1.45 2.95
CA VAL A 55 -9.31 1.30 2.93
C VAL A 55 -8.60 2.64 2.78
N TYR A 56 -9.16 3.53 1.97
CA TYR A 56 -8.53 4.81 1.68
C TYR A 56 -9.54 5.84 1.21
N GLN A 57 -9.32 7.09 1.57
CA GLN A 57 -10.07 8.23 1.04
C GLN A 57 -9.09 9.19 0.36
N SER A 58 -9.37 9.52 -0.90
CA SER A 58 -8.57 10.50 -1.65
C SER A 58 -8.71 11.90 -1.06
N THR A 59 -7.74 12.74 -1.41
CA THR A 59 -7.83 14.19 -1.33
C THR A 59 -9.07 14.69 -2.05
N SER A 60 -9.60 15.81 -1.57
CA SER A 60 -10.81 16.42 -2.09
C SER A 60 -10.45 17.41 -3.20
N ALA A 61 -10.98 17.18 -4.40
CA ALA A 61 -10.86 18.09 -5.53
C ALA A 61 -12.09 19.01 -5.62
N PRO A 62 -11.99 20.25 -6.10
CA PRO A 62 -13.15 21.09 -6.35
C PRO A 62 -14.06 20.43 -7.39
N LYS A 63 -15.38 20.49 -7.18
CA LYS A 63 -16.34 19.87 -8.09
C LYS A 63 -16.42 20.65 -9.40
N THR A 64 -15.96 20.01 -10.47
CA THR A 64 -16.12 20.44 -11.86
C THR A 64 -16.63 19.27 -12.70
N SER A 65 -16.98 19.50 -13.97
CA SER A 65 -17.34 18.40 -14.89
C SER A 65 -16.21 17.38 -15.03
N ASN A 66 -14.95 17.82 -14.92
CA ASN A 66 -13.74 17.00 -14.99
C ASN A 66 -12.84 17.28 -13.78
N CYS A 67 -13.00 16.49 -12.72
CA CYS A 67 -12.22 16.61 -11.49
C CYS A 67 -10.92 15.80 -11.62
N VAL A 68 -9.76 16.45 -11.49
CA VAL A 68 -8.46 15.77 -11.38
C VAL A 68 -8.21 15.47 -9.89
N ILE A 69 -7.91 14.21 -9.56
CA ILE A 69 -7.61 13.80 -8.18
C ILE A 69 -6.12 13.48 -8.03
N ALA A 70 -5.52 12.82 -9.02
CA ALA A 70 -4.08 12.50 -9.07
C ALA A 70 -3.52 11.88 -7.76
N ASP A 71 -4.33 11.05 -7.09
CA ASP A 71 -3.92 10.36 -5.87
C ASP A 71 -3.42 8.96 -6.15
N GLU A 72 -2.48 8.53 -5.31
CA GLU A 72 -1.92 7.21 -5.35
C GLU A 72 -2.05 6.55 -3.97
N LEU A 73 -2.72 5.41 -3.96
CA LEU A 73 -2.88 4.54 -2.81
C LEU A 73 -1.96 3.35 -2.97
N VAL A 74 -1.27 3.00 -1.89
CA VAL A 74 -0.60 1.72 -1.71
C VAL A 74 -1.12 1.13 -0.40
N HIS A 75 -1.78 -0.03 -0.47
CA HIS A 75 -2.38 -0.69 0.69
C HIS A 75 -1.97 -2.16 0.77
N GLU A 76 -1.47 -2.57 1.93
CA GLU A 76 -1.25 -3.97 2.25
C GLU A 76 -2.57 -4.62 2.70
N ILE A 77 -2.96 -5.70 2.03
CA ILE A 77 -4.24 -6.35 2.21
C ILE A 77 -4.13 -7.34 3.37
N ALA A 78 -4.78 -7.01 4.50
CA ALA A 78 -4.79 -7.86 5.68
C ALA A 78 -5.76 -9.05 5.59
N THR A 79 -6.84 -8.92 4.79
CA THR A 79 -7.89 -9.93 4.62
C THR A 79 -8.21 -10.10 3.15
N ASN A 80 -8.53 -11.32 2.70
CA ASN A 80 -8.86 -11.54 1.29
C ASN A 80 -10.02 -10.64 0.88
N PHE A 81 -10.01 -10.19 -0.38
CA PHE A 81 -11.12 -9.43 -0.93
C PHE A 81 -11.55 -9.98 -2.29
N SER A 82 -12.82 -9.82 -2.63
CA SER A 82 -13.37 -10.27 -3.92
C SER A 82 -13.44 -9.14 -4.95
N THR A 83 -13.84 -7.95 -4.49
CA THR A 83 -14.19 -6.81 -5.33
C THR A 83 -13.66 -5.54 -4.71
N MET A 84 -12.99 -4.73 -5.51
CA MET A 84 -12.63 -3.36 -5.13
C MET A 84 -13.74 -2.42 -5.59
N HIS A 85 -14.21 -1.56 -4.69
CA HIS A 85 -15.18 -0.51 -4.99
C HIS A 85 -14.52 0.87 -4.90
N LEU A 86 -14.68 1.67 -5.95
CA LEU A 86 -14.27 3.08 -5.98
C LEU A 86 -15.54 3.91 -5.92
N VAL A 87 -15.82 4.51 -4.77
CA VAL A 87 -17.03 5.29 -4.51
C VAL A 87 -16.72 6.77 -4.63
N VAL A 88 -17.33 7.44 -5.59
CA VAL A 88 -17.21 8.89 -5.76
C VAL A 88 -18.15 9.59 -4.78
N CYS A 89 -17.59 10.42 -3.92
CA CYS A 89 -18.28 11.13 -2.85
C CYS A 89 -18.23 12.63 -3.07
N GLU A 90 -19.37 13.29 -2.95
CA GLU A 90 -19.52 14.74 -2.89
C GLU A 90 -19.57 15.19 -1.43
N SER A 91 -18.72 16.13 -1.06
CA SER A 91 -18.75 16.77 0.26
C SER A 91 -19.15 18.24 0.14
N THR A 92 -19.89 18.70 1.13
CA THR A 92 -20.25 20.12 1.31
C THR A 92 -19.85 20.52 2.72
N ASN A 93 -19.30 21.72 2.90
CA ASN A 93 -18.81 22.20 4.21
C ASN A 93 -19.80 21.88 5.35
N GLY A 94 -19.35 21.07 6.30
CA GLY A 94 -20.10 20.72 7.52
C GLY A 94 -21.13 19.58 7.40
N ARG A 95 -21.25 18.88 6.26
CA ARG A 95 -22.14 17.72 6.11
C ARG A 95 -21.38 16.42 5.82
N SER A 96 -22.02 15.29 6.12
CA SER A 96 -21.49 13.97 5.77
C SER A 96 -21.39 13.82 4.24
N PRO A 97 -20.28 13.28 3.72
CA PRO A 97 -20.09 13.09 2.29
C PRO A 97 -21.20 12.20 1.70
N ARG A 98 -21.78 12.64 0.57
CA ARG A 98 -22.83 11.95 -0.16
C ARG A 98 -22.23 11.19 -1.34
N SER A 99 -22.56 9.91 -1.49
CA SER A 99 -22.08 9.11 -2.62
C SER A 99 -22.83 9.46 -3.92
N ILE A 100 -22.11 9.83 -4.96
CA ILE A 100 -22.64 10.12 -6.32
C ILE A 100 -22.85 8.82 -7.09
N GLY A 101 -21.82 7.96 -7.10
CA GLY A 101 -21.81 6.71 -7.84
C GLY A 101 -20.60 5.87 -7.50
N ARG A 102 -20.56 4.63 -7.97
CA ARG A 102 -19.45 3.70 -7.73
C ARG A 102 -19.00 2.96 -8.98
N VAL A 103 -17.73 2.63 -9.02
CA VAL A 103 -17.14 1.61 -9.90
C VAL A 103 -16.81 0.39 -9.05
N SER A 104 -17.05 -0.81 -9.57
CA SER A 104 -16.75 -2.08 -8.88
C SER A 104 -15.95 -2.96 -9.82
N VAL A 105 -14.77 -3.38 -9.40
CA VAL A 105 -13.83 -4.18 -10.19
C VAL A 105 -13.49 -5.45 -9.43
N LYS A 106 -13.71 -6.60 -10.04
CA LYS A 106 -13.40 -7.90 -9.41
C LYS A 106 -11.88 -8.11 -9.34
N LYS A 107 -11.40 -8.84 -8.34
CA LYS A 107 -9.97 -9.15 -8.16
C LYS A 107 -9.33 -9.73 -9.43
N ARG A 108 -9.93 -10.74 -10.08
CA ARG A 108 -9.48 -11.25 -11.40
C ARG A 108 -9.32 -10.18 -12.50
N GLU A 109 -10.17 -9.16 -12.50
CA GLU A 109 -10.12 -8.08 -13.50
C GLU A 109 -9.01 -7.08 -13.18
N ILE A 110 -8.73 -6.86 -11.89
CA ILE A 110 -7.59 -6.08 -11.41
C ILE A 110 -6.29 -6.73 -11.88
N VAL A 111 -6.14 -8.04 -11.67
CA VAL A 111 -4.94 -8.80 -12.08
C VAL A 111 -4.76 -8.76 -13.60
N ARG A 112 -5.83 -9.01 -14.36
CA ARG A 112 -5.77 -9.02 -15.84
C ARG A 112 -5.44 -7.64 -16.45
N ASN A 113 -5.87 -6.57 -15.79
CA ASN A 113 -5.68 -5.19 -16.26
C ASN A 113 -4.62 -4.43 -15.44
N ALA A 114 -3.73 -5.15 -14.74
CA ALA A 114 -2.71 -4.53 -13.91
C ALA A 114 -1.85 -3.54 -14.73
N GLY A 115 -1.68 -2.33 -14.19
CA GLY A 115 -0.96 -1.23 -14.82
C GLY A 115 -1.64 -0.55 -16.01
N LYS A 116 -2.72 -1.11 -16.56
CA LYS A 116 -3.46 -0.51 -17.66
C LYS A 116 -4.38 0.60 -17.15
N GLU A 117 -4.46 1.68 -17.91
CA GLU A 117 -5.37 2.78 -17.61
C GLU A 117 -6.81 2.41 -17.98
N MET A 118 -7.69 2.39 -16.99
CA MET A 118 -9.09 2.03 -17.13
C MET A 118 -9.98 3.27 -17.02
N THR A 119 -10.98 3.37 -17.89
CA THR A 119 -12.08 4.34 -17.79
C THR A 119 -13.37 3.57 -17.67
N VAL A 120 -14.08 3.73 -16.55
CA VAL A 120 -15.28 2.93 -16.24
C VAL A 120 -16.44 3.86 -15.85
N PRO A 121 -17.64 3.69 -16.43
CA PRO A 121 -18.80 4.51 -16.10
C PRO A 121 -19.27 4.29 -14.67
N LEU A 122 -19.67 5.38 -14.02
CA LEU A 122 -20.21 5.38 -12.67
C LEU A 122 -21.60 4.75 -12.65
N LYS A 123 -21.78 3.76 -11.76
CA LYS A 123 -23.10 3.16 -11.50
C LYS A 123 -23.75 3.84 -10.30
N ARG A 124 -25.04 4.10 -10.39
CA ARG A 124 -25.84 4.66 -9.29
C ARG A 124 -25.79 3.70 -8.11
N ILE A 125 -25.63 4.20 -6.90
CA ILE A 125 -25.69 3.36 -5.69
C ILE A 125 -27.16 3.24 -5.29
N SER A 126 -27.67 2.00 -5.23
CA SER A 126 -29.05 1.67 -4.87
C SER A 126 -29.06 0.57 -3.82
N ARG A 127 -30.19 0.42 -3.10
CA ARG A 127 -30.36 -0.63 -2.07
C ARG A 127 -30.17 -2.04 -2.64
N HIS A 128 -30.41 -2.24 -3.93
CA HIS A 128 -30.29 -3.55 -4.59
C HIS A 128 -28.88 -3.88 -5.04
N ASN A 129 -27.99 -2.87 -5.14
CA ASN A 129 -26.62 -3.08 -5.56
C ASN A 129 -25.61 -2.93 -4.42
N ASP A 130 -25.91 -2.18 -3.37
CA ASP A 130 -25.06 -2.01 -2.19
C ASP A 130 -25.26 -3.12 -1.15
N VAL A 131 -24.99 -4.35 -1.59
CA VAL A 131 -25.08 -5.59 -0.79
C VAL A 131 -23.81 -5.76 0.04
N GLN A 132 -23.99 -6.02 1.34
CA GLN A 132 -22.91 -6.23 2.31
C GLN A 132 -23.25 -7.40 3.23
N GLY A 133 -22.21 -8.10 3.71
CA GLY A 133 -22.32 -9.19 4.66
C GLY A 133 -22.10 -10.60 4.09
N GLN A 134 -22.15 -11.57 4.99
CA GLN A 134 -21.91 -12.99 4.77
C GLN A 134 -22.96 -13.79 5.55
N ILE A 135 -23.24 -15.00 5.09
CA ILE A 135 -24.17 -15.94 5.73
C ILE A 135 -23.59 -17.35 5.70
N CYS A 136 -23.77 -18.10 6.79
CA CYS A 136 -23.37 -19.49 6.93
C CYS A 136 -24.59 -20.38 6.69
N LEU A 137 -24.48 -21.29 5.72
CA LEU A 137 -25.55 -22.19 5.29
C LEU A 137 -25.09 -23.64 5.39
N ASP A 138 -25.94 -24.52 5.91
CA ASP A 138 -25.77 -25.97 5.77
C ASP A 138 -26.76 -26.44 4.70
N VAL A 139 -26.21 -26.97 3.59
CA VAL A 139 -26.99 -27.42 2.43
C VAL A 139 -26.69 -28.90 2.21
N ARG A 140 -27.71 -29.74 2.35
CA ARG A 140 -27.60 -31.20 2.23
C ARG A 140 -28.59 -31.70 1.20
N TYR A 141 -28.17 -32.68 0.41
CA TYR A 141 -29.07 -33.39 -0.50
C TYR A 141 -29.39 -34.75 0.09
N ASP A 142 -30.66 -34.98 0.37
CA ASP A 142 -31.16 -36.28 0.82
C ASP A 142 -31.48 -37.14 -0.41
N GLN A 143 -30.67 -38.18 -0.63
CA GLN A 143 -30.83 -39.11 -1.75
C GLN A 143 -32.05 -40.02 -1.59
N GLU A 144 -32.51 -40.29 -0.36
CA GLU A 144 -33.65 -41.18 -0.10
C GLU A 144 -34.97 -40.46 -0.38
N MET A 145 -35.05 -39.17 -0.04
CA MET A 145 -36.26 -38.35 -0.17
C MET A 145 -36.27 -37.48 -1.45
N GLY A 146 -35.13 -37.30 -2.13
CA GLY A 146 -35.03 -36.45 -3.32
C GLY A 146 -35.22 -34.97 -3.02
N HIS A 147 -34.74 -34.52 -1.86
CA HIS A 147 -34.93 -33.15 -1.37
C HIS A 147 -33.59 -32.47 -1.06
N ILE A 148 -33.56 -31.15 -1.24
CA ILE A 148 -32.46 -30.31 -0.74
C ILE A 148 -32.90 -29.71 0.59
N GLU A 149 -32.17 -30.06 1.66
CA GLU A 149 -32.28 -29.45 2.98
C GLU A 149 -31.37 -28.22 3.06
N VAL A 150 -31.91 -27.09 3.50
CA VAL A 150 -31.19 -25.83 3.70
C VAL A 150 -31.48 -25.27 5.07
N SER A 151 -30.45 -25.00 5.87
CA SER A 151 -30.56 -24.27 7.13
C SER A 151 -29.53 -23.13 7.24
N VAL A 152 -29.87 -22.09 8.00
CA VAL A 152 -28.96 -20.99 8.33
C VAL A 152 -28.33 -21.27 9.67
N VAL A 153 -27.00 -21.23 9.72
CA VAL A 153 -26.24 -21.48 10.95
C VAL A 153 -25.83 -20.18 11.65
N ASP A 154 -25.39 -19.17 10.88
CA ASP A 154 -24.99 -17.85 11.40
C ASP A 154 -24.97 -16.81 10.25
N TYR A 155 -24.82 -15.53 10.59
CA TYR A 155 -24.59 -14.45 9.62
C TYR A 155 -23.74 -13.32 10.22
N ALA A 156 -23.05 -12.56 9.36
CA ALA A 156 -22.17 -11.47 9.80
C ALA A 156 -22.14 -10.31 8.79
N GLY A 157 -21.86 -9.10 9.30
CA GLY A 157 -21.53 -7.94 8.44
C GLY A 157 -22.67 -7.37 7.60
N LEU A 158 -23.93 -7.58 7.99
CA LEU A 158 -25.08 -6.99 7.31
C LEU A 158 -25.10 -5.46 7.47
N SER A 159 -25.52 -4.75 6.42
CA SER A 159 -25.56 -3.27 6.38
C SER A 159 -26.53 -2.65 7.37
N ARG A 160 -27.52 -3.43 7.82
CA ARG A 160 -28.55 -3.02 8.77
C ARG A 160 -28.67 -4.09 9.85
N ASN A 161 -28.60 -3.67 11.11
CA ASN A 161 -28.56 -4.57 12.28
C ASN A 161 -29.66 -4.21 13.28
N ASP A 162 -30.87 -3.96 12.77
CA ASP A 162 -32.04 -3.69 13.60
C ASP A 162 -32.58 -5.01 14.19
N HIS A 163 -33.29 -4.96 15.32
CA HIS A 163 -33.97 -6.11 15.95
C HIS A 163 -35.24 -6.55 15.17
N VAL A 164 -35.15 -6.58 13.85
CA VAL A 164 -36.26 -6.83 12.93
C VAL A 164 -36.11 -8.24 12.35
N ASP A 165 -37.24 -8.91 12.08
CA ASP A 165 -37.22 -10.29 11.58
C ASP A 165 -36.45 -10.40 10.24
N LEU A 166 -35.48 -11.30 10.21
CA LEU A 166 -34.64 -11.63 9.05
C LEU A 166 -35.15 -12.92 8.40
N TYR A 167 -35.24 -12.93 7.07
CA TYR A 167 -35.77 -14.05 6.29
C TYR A 167 -34.86 -14.40 5.12
N LEU A 168 -34.69 -15.71 4.88
CA LEU A 168 -34.04 -16.25 3.71
C LEU A 168 -35.08 -16.90 2.80
N TYR A 169 -35.19 -16.42 1.56
CA TYR A 169 -36.00 -17.07 0.53
C TYR A 169 -35.12 -18.00 -0.28
N VAL A 170 -35.48 -19.28 -0.31
CA VAL A 170 -34.74 -20.34 -0.99
C VAL A 170 -35.57 -20.84 -2.15
N SER A 171 -34.99 -20.91 -3.35
CA SER A 171 -35.64 -21.43 -4.55
C SER A 171 -34.68 -22.21 -5.43
N VAL A 172 -35.20 -23.19 -6.16
CA VAL A 172 -34.44 -23.94 -7.17
C VAL A 172 -34.82 -23.42 -8.57
N GLN A 173 -33.83 -23.07 -9.40
CA GLN A 173 -34.02 -22.64 -10.79
C GLN A 173 -33.40 -23.66 -11.75
N GLY A 174 -33.92 -23.77 -12.98
CA GLY A 174 -33.32 -24.57 -14.06
C GLY A 174 -33.76 -26.04 -14.17
N CYS A 175 -34.73 -26.50 -13.37
CA CYS A 175 -35.27 -27.87 -13.47
C CYS A 175 -36.30 -28.00 -14.61
N CYS A 176 -36.27 -29.11 -15.33
CA CYS A 176 -37.16 -29.40 -16.45
C CYS A 176 -38.63 -29.40 -15.99
N GLY A 177 -39.42 -28.38 -16.36
CA GLY A 177 -40.86 -28.32 -16.06
C GLY A 177 -41.37 -27.01 -15.46
N GLY A 178 -40.52 -26.00 -15.22
CA GLY A 178 -40.96 -24.65 -14.87
C GLY A 178 -41.65 -24.49 -13.51
N LYS A 179 -41.66 -25.51 -12.65
CA LYS A 179 -42.12 -25.39 -11.26
C LYS A 179 -41.02 -24.74 -10.43
N TYR A 180 -41.25 -23.48 -10.04
CA TYR A 180 -40.41 -22.75 -9.09
C TYR A 180 -40.98 -22.95 -7.68
N GLU A 181 -40.40 -23.85 -6.88
CA GLU A 181 -40.71 -23.89 -5.46
C GLU A 181 -39.84 -22.83 -4.75
N THR A 182 -40.47 -21.88 -4.06
CA THR A 182 -39.78 -20.89 -3.21
C THR A 182 -40.26 -21.05 -1.78
N LYS A 183 -39.36 -21.32 -0.85
CA LYS A 183 -39.65 -21.42 0.58
C LYS A 183 -39.05 -20.25 1.35
N LYS A 184 -39.81 -19.73 2.32
CA LYS A 184 -39.41 -18.63 3.19
C LYS A 184 -38.96 -19.20 4.53
N LEU A 185 -37.71 -18.92 4.90
CA LEU A 185 -37.08 -19.39 6.12
C LEU A 185 -36.88 -18.21 7.08
N LYS A 186 -37.43 -18.29 8.29
CA LYS A 186 -37.26 -17.26 9.33
C LYS A 186 -35.96 -17.53 10.10
N ILE A 187 -35.11 -16.50 10.22
CA ILE A 187 -33.88 -16.58 10.99
C ILE A 187 -34.19 -16.05 12.40
N GLY A 188 -34.01 -16.90 13.39
CA GLY A 188 -34.34 -16.61 14.77
C GLY A 188 -33.34 -15.66 15.44
N PRO A 189 -33.65 -15.19 16.67
CA PRO A 189 -32.78 -14.30 17.44
C PRO A 189 -31.41 -14.92 17.80
N ALA A 190 -31.30 -16.25 17.75
CA ALA A 190 -30.05 -16.99 17.92
C ALA A 190 -29.13 -16.98 16.69
N ARG A 191 -29.49 -16.22 15.63
CA ARG A 191 -28.79 -16.14 14.32
C ARG A 191 -28.78 -17.41 13.49
N SER A 192 -29.55 -18.41 13.89
CA SER A 192 -29.76 -19.67 13.19
C SER A 192 -31.23 -19.87 12.84
N SER A 193 -31.51 -20.87 12.00
CA SER A 193 -32.87 -21.26 11.61
C SER A 193 -33.06 -22.77 11.64
N ASP A 194 -34.32 -23.19 11.74
CA ASP A 194 -34.70 -24.58 11.44
C ASP A 194 -34.45 -24.89 9.95
N PRO A 195 -34.25 -26.16 9.56
CA PRO A 195 -34.06 -26.53 8.16
C PRO A 195 -35.35 -26.40 7.34
N VAL A 196 -35.18 -26.08 6.07
CA VAL A 196 -36.24 -26.08 5.05
C VAL A 196 -35.88 -27.05 3.93
N TYR A 197 -36.84 -27.87 3.53
CA TYR A 197 -36.69 -28.91 2.50
C TYR A 197 -37.30 -28.44 1.19
N LEU A 198 -36.59 -28.53 0.06
CA LEU A 198 -37.15 -28.23 -1.27
C LEU A 198 -37.21 -29.51 -2.11
N GLU A 199 -38.34 -29.73 -2.78
CA GLU A 199 -38.50 -30.88 -3.66
C GLU A 199 -37.76 -30.66 -4.98
N CYS A 200 -36.89 -31.58 -5.36
CA CYS A 200 -36.14 -31.53 -6.61
C CYS A 200 -36.65 -32.59 -7.59
N SER A 201 -37.75 -32.30 -8.28
CA SER A 201 -38.26 -33.20 -9.34
C SER A 201 -37.66 -32.84 -10.69
N CYS A 202 -36.73 -33.66 -11.20
CA CYS A 202 -36.33 -33.64 -12.61
C CYS A 202 -36.89 -34.89 -13.29
N GLU A 203 -38.00 -34.77 -14.04
CA GLU A 203 -38.35 -35.84 -14.99
C GLU A 203 -37.33 -35.79 -16.15
N PRO A 204 -36.64 -36.90 -16.48
CA PRO A 204 -35.78 -36.94 -17.66
C PRO A 204 -36.64 -36.69 -18.91
N PRO A 205 -36.14 -35.96 -19.91
CA PRO A 205 -36.92 -35.63 -21.09
C PRO A 205 -37.36 -36.93 -21.78
N ARG A 206 -38.67 -37.21 -21.78
CA ARG A 206 -39.25 -38.34 -22.53
C ARG A 206 -38.92 -38.12 -24.00
N GLN A 207 -38.08 -38.99 -24.57
CA GLN A 207 -37.88 -39.06 -26.01
C GLN A 207 -39.26 -39.27 -26.67
N ARG A 208 -39.78 -38.24 -27.35
CA ARG A 208 -40.96 -38.41 -28.20
C ARG A 208 -40.55 -39.30 -29.37
N HIS A 209 -40.88 -40.59 -29.28
CA HIS A 209 -40.90 -41.47 -30.43
C HIS A 209 -41.89 -40.89 -31.45
N ARG A 210 -41.38 -40.52 -32.62
CA ARG A 210 -42.18 -40.23 -33.82
C ARG A 210 -42.93 -41.51 -34.19
N SER A 211 -44.25 -41.49 -34.06
CA SER A 211 -45.13 -42.32 -34.87
C SER A 211 -45.98 -41.39 -35.74
N SER A 212 -45.82 -41.58 -37.03
CA SER A 212 -46.72 -41.08 -38.07
C SER A 212 -48.08 -41.75 -37.88
N ASP A 213 -49.16 -40.98 -37.91
CA ASP A 213 -50.25 -41.27 -38.84
C ASP A 213 -51.24 -40.11 -38.97
N THR A 214 -51.72 -40.01 -40.20
CA THR A 214 -52.50 -38.95 -40.79
C THR A 214 -53.98 -39.22 -40.58
N SER A 215 -54.76 -38.26 -40.04
CA SER A 215 -56.07 -37.82 -40.58
C SER A 215 -56.95 -37.08 -39.55
N GLY A 216 -57.43 -35.90 -39.96
CA GLY A 216 -58.82 -35.44 -39.78
C GLY A 216 -59.31 -34.94 -38.41
N GLY A 217 -59.65 -33.65 -38.33
CA GLY A 217 -60.74 -33.19 -37.46
C GLY A 217 -60.47 -31.89 -36.70
N LEU A 218 -61.10 -30.80 -37.13
CA LEU A 218 -61.12 -29.50 -36.46
C LEU A 218 -61.99 -29.52 -35.19
N SER A 219 -61.47 -28.98 -34.07
CA SER A 219 -62.29 -28.21 -33.12
C SER A 219 -61.43 -27.34 -32.20
N SER A 220 -61.97 -26.18 -31.88
CA SER A 220 -61.35 -24.96 -31.35
C SER A 220 -61.07 -24.94 -29.84
N SER A 221 -59.86 -24.51 -29.45
CA SER A 221 -59.62 -23.60 -28.32
C SER A 221 -58.16 -23.12 -28.35
N ALA A 222 -57.95 -21.83 -28.62
CA ALA A 222 -56.62 -21.23 -28.62
C ALA A 222 -56.13 -21.03 -27.17
N SER A 223 -55.27 -21.93 -26.71
CA SER A 223 -54.36 -21.68 -25.58
C SER A 223 -53.04 -21.14 -26.13
N THR A 224 -52.68 -19.92 -25.77
CA THR A 224 -51.44 -19.25 -26.15
C THR A 224 -50.25 -19.91 -25.46
N SER A 225 -49.73 -21.01 -26.00
CA SER A 225 -48.42 -21.54 -25.63
C SER A 225 -47.35 -20.69 -26.34
N ILE A 226 -46.67 -19.84 -25.59
CA ILE A 226 -45.46 -19.15 -26.06
C ILE A 226 -44.39 -20.23 -26.35
N PRO A 227 -43.72 -20.23 -27.51
CA PRO A 227 -42.64 -21.16 -27.78
C PRO A 227 -41.46 -20.83 -26.85
N PHE A 228 -41.07 -21.79 -26.01
CA PHE A 228 -39.84 -21.70 -25.21
C PHE A 228 -38.63 -21.86 -26.13
N ASP A 229 -37.80 -20.82 -26.20
CA ASP A 229 -36.50 -20.90 -26.87
C ASP A 229 -35.51 -21.69 -25.99
N GLY A 230 -34.88 -22.69 -26.59
CA GLY A 230 -34.18 -23.79 -25.92
C GLY A 230 -32.79 -23.41 -25.41
N GLY A 231 -32.72 -22.64 -24.33
CA GLY A 231 -31.51 -22.52 -23.50
C GLY A 231 -31.54 -23.53 -22.36
N PHE A 232 -30.65 -24.53 -22.36
CA PHE A 232 -30.39 -25.37 -21.18
C PHE A 232 -29.80 -24.49 -20.07
N TYR A 233 -30.58 -24.14 -19.05
CA TYR A 233 -30.07 -23.52 -17.84
C TYR A 233 -29.51 -24.61 -16.91
N GLU A 234 -28.28 -24.44 -16.40
CA GLU A 234 -27.76 -25.31 -15.33
C GLU A 234 -28.65 -25.16 -14.08
N PRO A 235 -29.06 -26.26 -13.42
CA PRO A 235 -29.86 -26.17 -12.22
C PRO A 235 -29.05 -25.49 -11.12
N GLU A 236 -29.67 -24.53 -10.44
CA GLU A 236 -29.02 -23.80 -9.35
C GLU A 236 -29.98 -23.54 -8.20
N LEU A 237 -29.45 -23.62 -6.98
CA LEU A 237 -30.13 -23.20 -5.77
C LEU A 237 -29.87 -21.71 -5.56
N ARG A 238 -30.95 -20.93 -5.47
CA ARG A 238 -30.94 -19.50 -5.29
C ARG A 238 -31.46 -19.14 -3.91
N LEU A 239 -30.66 -18.37 -3.16
CA LEU A 239 -31.03 -17.94 -1.81
C LEU A 239 -30.97 -16.41 -1.73
N SER A 240 -32.02 -15.74 -1.21
CA SER A 240 -32.06 -14.29 -1.08
C SER A 240 -32.45 -13.85 0.34
N LEU A 241 -31.64 -12.98 0.94
CA LEU A 241 -31.74 -12.56 2.33
C LEU A 241 -32.40 -11.18 2.46
N TRP A 242 -33.36 -11.05 3.38
CA TRP A 242 -34.18 -9.85 3.55
C TRP A 242 -34.54 -9.56 5.00
N HIS A 243 -34.66 -8.28 5.36
CA HIS A 243 -35.37 -7.83 6.57
C HIS A 243 -36.78 -7.36 6.22
N ASP A 244 -37.75 -7.60 7.09
CA ASP A 244 -39.13 -7.10 6.94
C ASP A 244 -39.36 -5.81 7.72
N VAL A 245 -39.51 -4.68 7.03
CA VAL A 245 -39.70 -3.35 7.64
C VAL A 245 -41.19 -3.03 7.64
N LEU A 246 -41.77 -2.89 8.85
CA LEU A 246 -43.17 -2.48 9.08
C LEU A 246 -44.23 -3.47 8.53
N GLY A 247 -44.18 -4.72 8.96
CA GLY A 247 -45.30 -5.67 8.80
C GLY A 247 -45.63 -6.05 7.37
N GLY A 248 -44.62 -6.28 6.53
CA GLY A 248 -44.79 -6.77 5.15
C GLY A 248 -44.92 -5.69 4.07
N LEU A 249 -45.01 -4.41 4.44
CA LEU A 249 -45.18 -3.31 3.48
C LEU A 249 -43.86 -2.80 2.88
N ASN A 250 -42.71 -3.11 3.49
CA ASN A 250 -41.40 -2.72 2.97
C ASN A 250 -40.33 -3.76 3.34
N SER A 251 -39.81 -4.54 2.39
CA SER A 251 -38.68 -5.44 2.64
C SER A 251 -37.33 -4.79 2.31
N PHE A 252 -36.32 -4.96 3.17
CA PHE A 252 -34.94 -4.53 2.92
C PHE A 252 -34.08 -5.70 2.44
N PHE A 253 -33.60 -5.64 1.19
CA PHE A 253 -32.75 -6.66 0.61
C PHE A 253 -31.32 -6.56 1.13
N HIS A 254 -30.78 -7.66 1.66
CA HIS A 254 -29.37 -7.75 2.08
C HIS A 254 -28.47 -8.35 1.01
N GLY A 255 -28.98 -9.25 0.17
CA GLY A 255 -28.21 -9.88 -0.90
C GLY A 255 -28.70 -11.28 -1.27
N GLN A 256 -28.06 -11.89 -2.26
CA GLN A 256 -28.38 -13.23 -2.74
C GLN A 256 -27.15 -14.12 -2.96
N ILE A 257 -27.36 -15.43 -2.94
CA ILE A 257 -26.39 -16.48 -3.22
C ILE A 257 -26.97 -17.40 -4.29
N ARG A 258 -26.08 -17.95 -5.12
CA ARG A 258 -26.42 -18.98 -6.12
C ARG A 258 -25.43 -20.12 -5.96
N ILE A 259 -25.94 -21.33 -5.79
CA ILE A 259 -25.16 -22.56 -5.63
C ILE A 259 -25.50 -23.46 -6.83
N PRO A 260 -24.55 -23.73 -7.74
CA PRO A 260 -24.81 -24.59 -8.89
C PRO A 260 -25.00 -26.04 -8.43
N LEU A 261 -26.01 -26.70 -8.98
CA LEU A 261 -26.36 -28.09 -8.73
C LEU A 261 -25.89 -28.95 -9.90
N ASP A 262 -25.57 -30.22 -9.62
CA ASP A 262 -25.30 -31.20 -10.66
C ASP A 262 -26.60 -31.64 -11.35
N HIS A 263 -26.59 -31.77 -12.68
CA HIS A 263 -27.77 -32.09 -13.49
C HIS A 263 -28.33 -33.49 -13.22
N THR A 264 -27.46 -34.42 -12.79
CA THR A 264 -27.80 -35.83 -12.58
C THR A 264 -28.09 -36.16 -11.13
N SER A 265 -27.30 -35.64 -10.20
CA SER A 265 -27.42 -35.96 -8.77
C SER A 265 -28.18 -34.91 -7.96
N MET A 266 -28.46 -33.72 -8.54
CA MET A 266 -29.04 -32.56 -7.85
C MET A 266 -28.27 -32.13 -6.59
N GLN A 267 -27.05 -32.64 -6.43
CA GLN A 267 -26.17 -32.26 -5.34
C GLN A 267 -25.46 -30.94 -5.64
N PRO A 268 -25.20 -30.10 -4.62
CA PRO A 268 -24.29 -28.97 -4.75
C PRO A 268 -22.92 -29.43 -5.28
N ARG A 269 -22.45 -28.81 -6.37
CA ARG A 269 -21.13 -29.14 -6.93
C ARG A 269 -20.04 -28.87 -5.87
N GLY A 270 -19.23 -29.88 -5.55
CA GLY A 270 -18.11 -29.78 -4.60
C GLY A 270 -18.23 -30.64 -3.32
N ASN A 271 -19.33 -31.38 -3.15
CA ASN A 271 -19.58 -32.31 -2.04
C ASN A 271 -19.23 -31.76 -0.64
N PRO A 272 -19.81 -30.60 -0.25
CA PRO A 272 -19.46 -29.95 1.01
C PRO A 272 -19.99 -30.72 2.21
N SER A 273 -19.12 -31.23 3.08
CA SER A 273 -19.53 -31.82 4.35
C SER A 273 -19.78 -30.72 5.40
N GLY A 274 -21.04 -30.40 5.69
CA GLY A 274 -21.42 -29.49 6.78
C GLY A 274 -21.49 -27.99 6.41
N PRO A 275 -21.64 -27.10 7.42
CA PRO A 275 -21.95 -25.68 7.22
C PRO A 275 -20.85 -24.89 6.50
N GLN A 276 -21.25 -24.01 5.59
CA GLN A 276 -20.34 -23.22 4.77
C GLN A 276 -20.70 -21.74 4.77
N TRP A 277 -19.68 -20.88 4.85
CA TRP A 277 -19.84 -19.44 4.73
C TRP A 277 -19.88 -19.00 3.26
N TYR A 278 -20.80 -18.10 2.94
CA TYR A 278 -20.97 -17.50 1.61
C TYR A 278 -21.08 -15.98 1.71
N HIS A 279 -20.50 -15.28 0.73
CA HIS A 279 -20.72 -13.85 0.55
C HIS A 279 -22.04 -13.55 -0.14
N LEU A 280 -22.76 -12.56 0.38
CA LEU A 280 -23.95 -12.02 -0.24
C LEU A 280 -23.58 -11.25 -1.52
N LYS A 281 -24.33 -11.45 -2.60
CA LYS A 281 -24.13 -10.80 -3.90
C LYS A 281 -25.36 -9.96 -4.30
N PRO A 282 -25.20 -8.91 -5.12
CA PRO A 282 -26.34 -8.18 -5.70
C PRO A 282 -27.14 -9.04 -6.69
N ARG A 283 -28.35 -8.57 -7.04
CA ARG A 283 -29.21 -9.23 -8.04
C ARG A 283 -28.59 -9.15 -9.44
N SER A 284 -28.83 -10.17 -10.26
CA SER A 284 -28.42 -10.16 -11.67
C SER A 284 -29.45 -9.39 -12.50
N LEU A 285 -28.99 -8.70 -13.55
CA LEU A 285 -29.86 -7.94 -14.47
C LEU A 285 -30.90 -8.83 -15.18
N ASN A 286 -30.63 -10.13 -15.31
CA ASN A 286 -31.56 -11.08 -15.94
C ASN A 286 -32.75 -11.45 -15.02
N ASP A 287 -32.67 -11.15 -13.72
CA ASP A 287 -33.73 -11.51 -12.77
C ASP A 287 -34.93 -10.57 -12.80
N SER A 288 -34.68 -9.31 -13.18
CA SER A 288 -35.68 -8.23 -13.24
C SER A 288 -36.78 -8.45 -14.29
N GLN A 289 -36.64 -9.44 -15.17
CA GLN A 289 -37.65 -9.76 -16.18
C GLN A 289 -38.62 -10.87 -15.75
N SER A 290 -38.38 -11.53 -14.60
CA SER A 290 -39.08 -12.78 -14.23
C SER A 290 -39.87 -12.74 -12.92
N SER A 291 -39.85 -11.64 -12.18
CA SER A 291 -40.61 -11.50 -10.92
C SER A 291 -41.73 -10.47 -11.05
N SER A 292 -42.95 -10.85 -10.67
CA SER A 292 -44.15 -10.02 -10.57
C SER A 292 -44.09 -8.89 -9.52
N ASP A 293 -42.92 -8.60 -8.94
CA ASP A 293 -42.71 -7.60 -7.88
C ASP A 293 -42.18 -6.25 -8.42
N ALA A 294 -42.40 -5.94 -9.70
CA ALA A 294 -41.93 -4.71 -10.33
C ALA A 294 -42.71 -3.42 -9.93
N ASP A 295 -43.72 -3.52 -9.07
CA ASP A 295 -44.72 -2.45 -8.88
C ASP A 295 -44.45 -1.44 -7.75
N LEU A 296 -43.24 -1.35 -7.21
CA LEU A 296 -42.92 -0.33 -6.19
C LEU A 296 -41.74 0.61 -6.49
N ASP A 297 -41.04 0.49 -7.63
CA ASP A 297 -39.90 1.38 -7.97
C ASP A 297 -40.23 2.42 -9.08
N VAL A 298 -41.48 2.51 -9.53
CA VAL A 298 -41.88 3.37 -10.66
C VAL A 298 -42.10 4.84 -10.27
N THR A 299 -42.19 5.20 -9.00
CA THR A 299 -42.51 6.60 -8.64
C THR A 299 -41.32 7.56 -8.61
N MET A 300 -40.08 7.13 -8.84
CA MET A 300 -38.93 8.06 -8.91
C MET A 300 -37.90 7.71 -10.01
N SER A 301 -38.36 7.41 -11.21
CA SER A 301 -37.52 7.39 -12.42
C SER A 301 -37.78 8.64 -13.26
N PRO A 302 -36.86 9.62 -13.36
CA PRO A 302 -36.89 10.55 -14.48
C PRO A 302 -36.54 9.76 -15.74
N SER A 303 -37.38 9.90 -16.75
CA SER A 303 -37.20 9.39 -18.11
C SER A 303 -35.93 9.97 -18.76
N THR A 304 -34.80 9.30 -18.58
CA THR A 304 -33.57 9.21 -19.40
C THR A 304 -32.44 8.64 -18.53
N PRO A 305 -31.59 7.71 -19.01
CA PRO A 305 -30.43 7.27 -18.24
C PRO A 305 -29.45 8.44 -18.15
N THR A 306 -29.55 9.22 -17.07
CA THR A 306 -28.60 10.29 -16.77
C THR A 306 -27.26 9.63 -16.47
N THR A 307 -26.31 9.74 -17.40
CA THR A 307 -24.94 9.24 -17.22
C THR A 307 -24.31 9.96 -16.03
N LEU A 308 -23.92 9.21 -15.01
CA LEU A 308 -23.36 9.78 -13.76
C LEU A 308 -21.90 10.24 -13.90
N GLY A 309 -21.33 10.11 -15.09
CA GLY A 309 -19.93 10.34 -15.38
C GLY A 309 -19.08 9.06 -15.38
N ASP A 310 -17.78 9.22 -15.58
CA ASP A 310 -16.81 8.13 -15.69
C ASP A 310 -15.65 8.33 -14.71
N LEU A 311 -15.14 7.25 -14.14
CA LEU A 311 -13.92 7.28 -13.32
C LEU A 311 -12.75 6.68 -14.10
N LYS A 312 -11.65 7.42 -14.12
CA LYS A 312 -10.40 7.03 -14.76
C LYS A 312 -9.32 6.73 -13.72
N PHE A 313 -8.74 5.53 -13.79
CA PHE A 313 -7.81 5.04 -12.78
C PHE A 313 -6.89 3.93 -13.33
N ARG A 314 -5.78 3.66 -12.62
CA ARG A 314 -4.89 2.51 -12.84
C ARG A 314 -4.84 1.67 -11.56
N VAL A 315 -4.75 0.35 -11.70
CA VAL A 315 -4.64 -0.58 -10.57
C VAL A 315 -3.48 -1.55 -10.77
N TRP A 316 -2.83 -1.92 -9.68
CA TRP A 316 -1.89 -3.02 -9.64
C TRP A 316 -2.21 -3.86 -8.41
N TYR A 317 -2.00 -5.17 -8.55
CA TYR A 317 -2.15 -6.12 -7.47
C TYR A 317 -0.95 -7.05 -7.50
N THR A 318 -0.25 -7.18 -6.38
CA THR A 318 0.85 -8.12 -6.18
C THR A 318 0.50 -9.08 -5.04
N ALA A 319 1.02 -10.29 -5.13
CA ALA A 319 0.81 -11.36 -4.17
C ALA A 319 2.10 -12.16 -4.02
N ASP A 320 2.90 -11.76 -3.03
CA ASP A 320 4.19 -12.38 -2.76
C ASP A 320 3.96 -13.56 -1.81
N HIS A 321 4.50 -14.70 -2.20
CA HIS A 321 4.43 -15.92 -1.41
C HIS A 321 5.74 -15.98 -0.65
N VAL A 322 5.69 -15.87 0.68
CA VAL A 322 6.87 -15.76 1.52
C VAL A 322 6.98 -17.02 2.35
N LEU A 323 8.11 -17.73 2.22
CA LEU A 323 8.42 -18.92 2.99
C LEU A 323 9.00 -18.57 4.37
N PRO A 324 9.15 -19.54 5.28
CA PRO A 324 9.91 -19.35 6.51
C PRO A 324 11.40 -19.09 6.23
N LEU A 325 12.04 -18.30 7.09
CA LEU A 325 13.46 -17.92 6.98
C LEU A 325 14.40 -19.10 6.75
N GLU A 326 14.12 -20.28 7.32
CA GLU A 326 14.94 -21.49 7.16
C GLU A 326 15.11 -21.88 5.69
N ARG A 327 14.10 -21.62 4.85
CA ARG A 327 14.12 -21.91 3.41
C ARG A 327 15.02 -20.94 2.64
N TYR A 328 15.20 -19.72 3.14
CA TYR A 328 16.07 -18.71 2.53
C TYR A 328 17.50 -18.69 3.08
N SER A 329 17.81 -19.55 4.06
CA SER A 329 19.10 -19.55 4.78
C SER A 329 20.33 -19.55 3.86
N GLY A 330 20.31 -20.33 2.77
CA GLY A 330 21.39 -20.35 1.77
C GLY A 330 21.59 -18.99 1.09
N LEU A 331 20.51 -18.40 0.56
CA LEU A 331 20.54 -17.09 -0.07
C LEU A 331 20.96 -15.99 0.92
N HIS A 332 20.39 -16.00 2.13
CA HIS A 332 20.70 -15.04 3.17
C HIS A 332 22.19 -15.06 3.55
N ARG A 333 22.75 -16.26 3.77
CA ARG A 333 24.18 -16.43 4.05
C ARG A 333 25.05 -15.93 2.89
N ASN A 334 24.72 -16.27 1.65
CA ASN A 334 25.48 -15.86 0.48
C ASN A 334 25.48 -14.32 0.29
N LEU A 335 24.37 -13.66 0.61
CA LEU A 335 24.29 -12.19 0.63
C LEU A 335 25.22 -11.61 1.69
N LEU A 336 25.12 -12.05 2.95
CA LEU A 336 25.95 -11.49 4.03
C LEU A 336 27.44 -11.79 3.84
N ASN A 337 27.77 -12.97 3.31
CA ASN A 337 29.14 -13.35 2.95
C ASN A 337 29.71 -12.50 1.80
N SER A 338 28.92 -11.67 1.11
CA SER A 338 29.45 -10.81 0.04
C SER A 338 30.59 -9.90 0.54
N LEU A 339 30.57 -9.53 1.82
CA LEU A 339 31.61 -8.71 2.45
C LEU A 339 32.95 -9.42 2.66
N SER A 340 32.99 -10.76 2.61
CA SER A 340 34.24 -11.52 2.76
C SER A 340 34.94 -11.79 1.42
N PHE A 341 34.40 -11.29 0.30
CA PHE A 341 35.01 -11.47 -1.02
C PHE A 341 36.01 -10.36 -1.32
N GLU A 342 37.22 -10.75 -1.71
CA GLU A 342 38.22 -9.90 -2.33
C GLU A 342 38.56 -10.50 -3.72
N PRO A 343 38.35 -9.80 -4.85
CA PRO A 343 37.65 -8.53 -4.97
C PRO A 343 36.13 -8.69 -4.72
N PHE A 344 35.48 -7.65 -4.20
CA PHE A 344 34.03 -7.64 -3.96
C PHE A 344 33.20 -7.86 -5.24
N SER A 345 33.77 -7.57 -6.42
CA SER A 345 33.12 -7.81 -7.73
C SER A 345 32.70 -9.27 -7.95
N ALA A 346 33.37 -10.23 -7.31
CA ALA A 346 33.02 -11.65 -7.37
C ALA A 346 31.88 -12.06 -6.41
N SER A 347 31.32 -11.13 -5.64
CA SER A 347 30.27 -11.39 -4.66
C SER A 347 28.84 -11.40 -5.25
N LEU A 348 27.89 -12.00 -4.52
CA LEU A 348 26.48 -11.99 -4.92
C LEU A 348 25.91 -10.56 -4.94
N ALA A 349 26.30 -9.72 -3.99
CA ALA A 349 25.87 -8.32 -3.97
C ALA A 349 26.35 -7.55 -5.21
N SER A 350 27.53 -7.86 -5.77
CA SER A 350 28.00 -7.31 -7.05
C SER A 350 27.27 -7.89 -8.26
N VAL A 351 27.02 -9.20 -8.29
CA VAL A 351 26.22 -9.83 -9.36
C VAL A 351 24.84 -9.20 -9.46
N LEU A 352 24.17 -8.94 -8.33
CA LEU A 352 22.86 -8.27 -8.29
C LEU A 352 22.88 -6.85 -8.88
N GLN A 353 24.00 -6.13 -8.78
CA GLN A 353 24.12 -4.75 -9.28
C GLN A 353 24.13 -4.67 -10.80
N VAL A 354 24.58 -5.73 -11.47
CA VAL A 354 24.76 -5.75 -12.93
C VAL A 354 23.68 -6.54 -13.66
N LEU A 355 22.72 -7.12 -12.94
CA LEU A 355 21.55 -7.75 -13.56
C LEU A 355 20.70 -6.70 -14.30
N PRO A 356 20.06 -7.07 -15.42
CA PRO A 356 19.25 -6.16 -16.23
C PRO A 356 17.88 -5.89 -15.59
N THR A 357 17.88 -5.30 -14.39
CA THR A 357 16.70 -4.92 -13.64
C THR A 357 16.82 -3.51 -13.07
N ASP A 358 15.71 -2.95 -12.58
CA ASP A 358 15.73 -1.65 -11.93
C ASP A 358 16.50 -1.75 -10.59
N LEU A 359 17.63 -1.04 -10.50
CA LEU A 359 18.45 -0.96 -9.29
C LEU A 359 17.64 -0.56 -8.04
N GLU A 360 16.58 0.24 -8.22
CA GLU A 360 15.71 0.66 -7.12
C GLU A 360 14.96 -0.53 -6.48
N SER A 361 14.59 -1.53 -7.28
CA SER A 361 13.91 -2.74 -6.81
C SER A 361 14.80 -3.63 -5.94
N ILE A 362 16.12 -3.57 -6.13
CA ILE A 362 17.12 -4.35 -5.38
C ILE A 362 17.67 -3.57 -4.18
N ALA A 363 17.91 -2.27 -4.33
CA ALA A 363 18.61 -1.47 -3.33
C ALA A 363 17.88 -1.47 -1.98
N LYS A 364 16.55 -1.30 -1.97
CA LYS A 364 15.78 -1.24 -0.73
C LYS A 364 15.78 -2.58 0.04
N PRO A 365 15.52 -3.75 -0.58
CA PRO A 365 15.68 -5.04 0.09
C PRO A 365 17.09 -5.31 0.59
N LEU A 366 18.13 -5.05 -0.22
CA LEU A 366 19.52 -5.21 0.21
C LEU A 366 19.83 -4.34 1.43
N MET A 367 19.48 -3.04 1.37
CA MET A 367 19.67 -2.12 2.49
C MET A 367 19.05 -2.67 3.77
N LYS A 368 17.80 -3.13 3.73
CA LYS A 368 17.10 -3.67 4.89
C LYS A 368 17.72 -4.96 5.44
N ILE A 369 18.14 -5.88 4.57
CA ILE A 369 18.82 -7.12 4.98
C ILE A 369 20.11 -6.80 5.72
N PHE A 370 20.94 -5.89 5.18
CA PHE A 370 22.20 -5.50 5.82
C PHE A 370 22.00 -4.64 7.08
N VAL A 371 20.92 -3.85 7.17
CA VAL A 371 20.53 -3.16 8.42
C VAL A 371 20.14 -4.19 9.48
N GLN A 372 19.31 -5.18 9.14
CA GLN A 372 18.91 -6.24 10.07
C GLN A 372 20.11 -7.05 10.58
N ALA A 373 21.08 -7.31 9.71
CA ALA A 373 22.31 -8.03 10.05
C ALA A 373 23.36 -7.16 10.76
N ASN A 374 23.10 -5.86 10.99
CA ASN A 374 24.06 -4.87 11.52
C ASN A 374 25.35 -4.73 10.70
N LEU A 375 25.29 -5.02 9.40
CA LEU A 375 26.42 -4.96 8.45
C LEU A 375 26.28 -3.82 7.43
N ILE A 376 25.32 -2.90 7.63
CA ILE A 376 25.05 -1.82 6.67
C ILE A 376 26.22 -0.84 6.49
N ARG A 377 26.95 -0.51 7.55
CA ARG A 377 28.10 0.40 7.50
C ARG A 377 29.26 -0.16 6.67
N PRO A 378 29.80 -1.38 6.95
CA PRO A 378 30.86 -1.95 6.11
C PRO A 378 30.38 -2.18 4.67
N PHE A 379 29.13 -2.59 4.46
CA PHE A 379 28.54 -2.71 3.13
C PHE A 379 28.52 -1.38 2.36
N PHE A 380 28.07 -0.31 3.00
CA PHE A 380 28.07 1.01 2.39
C PHE A 380 29.49 1.51 2.08
N ARG A 381 30.46 1.32 2.98
CA ARG A 381 31.87 1.67 2.73
C ARG A 381 32.41 0.99 1.47
N VAL A 382 32.20 -0.32 1.31
CA VAL A 382 32.67 -1.07 0.13
C VAL A 382 32.04 -0.54 -1.16
N LEU A 383 30.72 -0.31 -1.18
CA LEU A 383 30.02 0.24 -2.34
C LEU A 383 30.52 1.66 -2.70
N CYS A 384 30.80 2.48 -1.69
CA CYS A 384 31.39 3.81 -1.89
C CYS A 384 32.80 3.72 -2.47
N SER A 385 33.66 2.84 -1.96
CA SER A 385 35.02 2.65 -2.48
C SER A 385 35.01 2.17 -3.93
N GLN A 386 34.12 1.25 -4.30
CA GLN A 386 33.96 0.82 -5.70
C GLN A 386 33.50 1.97 -6.61
N TYR A 387 32.54 2.77 -6.14
CA TYR A 387 32.08 3.94 -6.90
C TYR A 387 33.20 4.98 -7.06
N MET A 388 34.01 5.23 -6.01
CA MET A 388 35.17 6.13 -6.11
C MET A 388 36.22 5.63 -7.10
N ALA A 389 36.52 4.33 -7.12
CA ALA A 389 37.51 3.75 -8.03
C ALA A 389 37.15 3.93 -9.52
N THR A 390 35.86 4.01 -9.85
CA THR A 390 35.37 4.19 -11.23
C THR A 390 35.06 5.65 -11.59
N CYS A 391 35.11 6.57 -10.62
CA CYS A 391 34.70 7.96 -10.83
C CYS A 391 35.79 8.78 -11.53
N GLN A 392 35.48 9.28 -12.73
CA GLN A 392 36.43 10.06 -13.54
C GLN A 392 36.37 11.58 -13.27
N ASP A 393 35.21 12.14 -12.91
CA ASP A 393 35.03 13.58 -12.71
C ASP A 393 34.43 13.91 -11.33
N VAL A 394 35.21 14.63 -10.52
CA VAL A 394 34.83 15.13 -9.19
C VAL A 394 33.58 16.02 -9.24
N ASN A 395 33.34 16.76 -10.34
CA ASN A 395 32.18 17.64 -10.45
C ASN A 395 30.86 16.87 -10.66
N THR A 396 30.95 15.58 -10.98
CA THR A 396 29.79 14.67 -11.12
C THR A 396 29.73 13.61 -10.04
N LEU A 397 30.52 13.77 -8.96
CA LEU A 397 30.58 12.84 -7.84
C LEU A 397 29.18 12.56 -7.27
N PHE A 398 28.85 11.27 -7.22
CA PHE A 398 27.55 10.72 -6.83
C PHE A 398 26.36 11.34 -7.57
N ARG A 399 26.52 11.93 -8.77
CA ARG A 399 25.37 12.37 -9.61
C ARG A 399 24.79 11.21 -10.42
N ASN A 400 25.62 10.25 -10.82
CA ASN A 400 25.21 9.05 -11.53
C ASN A 400 24.43 8.10 -10.61
N GLN A 401 23.51 7.34 -11.20
CA GLN A 401 22.77 6.30 -10.49
C GLN A 401 23.69 5.10 -10.29
N SER A 402 24.21 4.93 -9.07
CA SER A 402 24.97 3.76 -8.63
C SER A 402 24.27 3.07 -7.46
N MET A 403 24.62 1.81 -7.17
CA MET A 403 24.09 1.11 -6.00
C MET A 403 24.40 1.88 -4.70
N ALA A 404 25.61 2.41 -4.54
CA ALA A 404 25.96 3.27 -3.40
C ALA A 404 25.00 4.47 -3.25
N SER A 405 24.68 5.15 -4.36
CA SER A 405 23.78 6.29 -4.34
C SER A 405 22.33 5.92 -4.00
N LYS A 406 21.86 4.75 -4.46
CA LYS A 406 20.51 4.22 -4.20
C LYS A 406 20.36 3.72 -2.77
N ILE A 407 21.35 2.98 -2.26
CA ILE A 407 21.39 2.55 -0.85
C ILE A 407 21.39 3.77 0.08
N MET A 408 22.22 4.78 -0.20
CA MET A 408 22.24 6.02 0.60
C MET A 408 20.89 6.75 0.58
N TYR A 409 20.24 6.83 -0.58
CA TYR A 409 18.91 7.44 -0.71
C TYR A 409 17.85 6.69 0.12
N GLU A 410 17.83 5.36 0.05
CA GLU A 410 16.90 4.54 0.84
C GLU A 410 17.21 4.61 2.33
N LEU A 411 18.49 4.63 2.75
CA LEU A 411 18.89 4.84 4.15
C LEU A 411 18.42 6.19 4.70
N MET A 412 18.64 7.28 3.94
CA MET A 412 18.17 8.62 4.35
C MET A 412 16.65 8.67 4.50
N LYS A 413 15.89 8.00 3.63
CA LYS A 413 14.43 7.91 3.74
C LYS A 413 14.00 7.03 4.91
N PHE A 414 14.66 5.89 5.10
CA PHE A 414 14.32 4.91 6.13
C PHE A 414 14.60 5.44 7.54
N ILE A 415 15.77 6.05 7.75
CA ILE A 415 16.22 6.56 9.05
C ILE A 415 15.77 8.02 9.26
N GLY A 416 15.84 8.84 8.22
CA GLY A 416 15.70 10.29 8.30
C GLY A 416 14.28 10.84 8.21
N HIS A 417 13.25 10.02 7.98
CA HIS A 417 11.89 10.54 7.74
C HIS A 417 11.39 11.50 8.84
N GLN A 418 11.62 11.15 10.11
CA GLN A 418 11.21 12.00 11.24
C GLN A 418 12.04 13.30 11.30
N TYR A 419 13.35 13.20 11.06
CA TYR A 419 14.23 14.36 10.95
C TYR A 419 13.75 15.33 9.86
N LEU A 420 13.36 14.81 8.70
CA LEU A 420 12.81 15.59 7.60
C LEU A 420 11.51 16.29 7.98
N LYS A 421 10.59 15.60 8.66
CA LYS A 421 9.33 16.18 9.15
C LYS A 421 9.59 17.35 10.08
N ILE A 422 10.42 17.17 11.12
CA ILE A 422 10.68 18.23 12.12
C ILE A 422 11.38 19.44 11.47
N SER A 423 12.27 19.20 10.51
CA SER A 423 13.04 20.27 9.86
C SER A 423 12.20 21.06 8.85
N LEU A 424 11.50 20.39 7.93
CA LEU A 424 10.87 21.05 6.77
C LEU A 424 9.34 21.20 6.84
N LYS A 425 8.62 20.31 7.53
CA LYS A 425 7.14 20.32 7.51
C LYS A 425 6.55 21.67 7.93
N PRO A 426 7.04 22.37 8.96
CA PRO A 426 6.47 23.67 9.35
C PRO A 426 6.58 24.74 8.26
N LEU A 427 7.68 24.76 7.51
CA LEU A 427 7.86 25.67 6.36
C LEU A 427 6.88 25.31 5.24
N ILE A 428 6.76 24.02 4.92
CA ILE A 428 5.86 23.55 3.87
C ILE A 428 4.42 23.87 4.25
N ASP A 429 4.02 23.63 5.49
CA ASP A 429 2.67 23.96 5.98
C ASP A 429 2.39 25.47 5.87
N MET A 430 3.36 26.32 6.21
CA MET A 430 3.27 27.77 6.02
C MET A 430 3.03 28.14 4.55
N ILE A 431 3.80 27.60 3.60
CA ILE A 431 3.65 27.89 2.16
C ILE A 431 2.27 27.47 1.65
N TYR A 432 1.77 26.31 2.06
CA TYR A 432 0.43 25.84 1.67
C TYR A 432 -0.71 26.69 2.23
N ASN A 433 -0.51 27.26 3.43
CA ASN A 433 -1.51 28.10 4.09
C ASN A 433 -1.52 29.52 3.51
N GLU A 434 -0.35 30.12 3.28
CA GLU A 434 -0.22 31.50 2.82
C GLU A 434 -0.42 31.64 1.30
N ARG A 435 0.00 30.64 0.51
CA ARG A 435 -0.13 30.60 -0.96
C ARG A 435 0.35 31.87 -1.68
N LYS A 436 1.39 32.54 -1.14
CA LYS A 436 1.97 33.75 -1.74
C LYS A 436 2.61 33.43 -3.10
N CYS A 437 2.48 34.34 -4.05
CA CYS A 437 3.17 34.26 -5.34
C CYS A 437 4.67 34.54 -5.15
N CYS A 438 5.49 33.68 -5.73
CA CYS A 438 6.95 33.81 -5.79
C CYS A 438 7.46 33.76 -7.24
N GLU A 439 6.60 34.01 -8.23
CA GLU A 439 7.03 34.03 -9.63
C GLU A 439 7.91 35.26 -9.88
N ILE A 440 9.13 35.01 -10.33
CA ILE A 440 10.14 36.05 -10.61
C ILE A 440 10.65 35.98 -12.06
N ASP A 441 10.16 35.04 -12.87
CA ASP A 441 10.39 35.02 -14.30
C ASP A 441 9.51 36.10 -14.96
N PRO A 442 10.09 37.17 -15.54
CA PRO A 442 9.32 38.28 -16.10
C PRO A 442 8.35 37.84 -17.20
N CYS A 443 8.64 36.74 -17.90
CA CYS A 443 7.80 36.21 -18.97
C CYS A 443 6.57 35.43 -18.44
N LYS A 444 6.50 35.14 -17.14
CA LYS A 444 5.43 34.34 -16.52
C LYS A 444 4.58 35.12 -15.51
N LEU A 445 4.88 36.40 -15.31
CA LEU A 445 4.09 37.27 -14.43
C LEU A 445 2.69 37.48 -15.00
N LYS A 446 1.67 37.41 -14.13
CA LYS A 446 0.28 37.70 -14.49
C LYS A 446 0.06 39.23 -14.44
N PRO A 447 -0.91 39.78 -15.18
CA PRO A 447 -1.27 41.20 -15.09
C PRO A 447 -1.66 41.57 -13.64
N GLY A 448 -0.92 42.51 -13.04
CA GLY A 448 -1.11 42.93 -11.65
C GLY A 448 -0.13 42.32 -10.63
N ASP A 449 0.72 41.37 -11.04
CA ASP A 449 1.79 40.85 -10.18
C ASP A 449 2.90 41.89 -9.99
N SER A 450 3.44 41.97 -8.76
CA SER A 450 4.62 42.78 -8.45
C SER A 450 5.86 41.89 -8.39
N LEU A 451 6.79 42.08 -9.33
CA LEU A 451 8.07 41.36 -9.34
C LEU A 451 8.86 41.59 -8.04
N GLU A 452 8.83 42.81 -7.51
CA GLU A 452 9.52 43.16 -6.27
C GLU A 452 8.94 42.40 -5.08
N GLN A 453 7.60 42.39 -4.94
CA GLN A 453 6.94 41.66 -3.85
C GLN A 453 7.17 40.15 -3.96
N ASN A 454 7.10 39.59 -5.18
CA ASN A 454 7.35 38.16 -5.42
C ASN A 454 8.79 37.77 -5.08
N THR A 455 9.75 38.66 -5.37
CA THR A 455 11.16 38.49 -5.02
C THR A 455 11.34 38.50 -3.51
N GLN A 456 10.73 39.45 -2.79
CA GLN A 456 10.77 39.50 -1.33
C GLN A 456 10.15 38.24 -0.70
N ASN A 457 9.02 37.77 -1.22
CA ASN A 457 8.38 36.53 -0.77
C ASN A 457 9.32 35.32 -0.95
N LEU A 458 9.99 35.23 -2.11
CA LEU A 458 10.91 34.14 -2.41
C LEU A 458 12.14 34.16 -1.51
N VAL A 459 12.73 35.34 -1.29
CA VAL A 459 13.86 35.50 -0.36
C VAL A 459 13.45 35.11 1.06
N PHE A 460 12.30 35.59 1.54
CA PHE A 460 11.80 35.22 2.87
C PHE A 460 11.65 33.70 3.07
N TYR A 461 10.98 33.01 2.14
CA TYR A 461 10.86 31.56 2.23
C TYR A 461 12.20 30.84 2.03
N GLY A 462 13.09 31.38 1.21
CA GLY A 462 14.45 30.88 1.01
C GLY A 462 15.27 30.91 2.29
N GLU A 463 15.25 32.03 3.02
CA GLU A 463 15.90 32.19 4.33
C GLU A 463 15.33 31.22 5.37
N CYS A 464 14.00 31.09 5.41
CA CYS A 464 13.34 30.13 6.30
C CYS A 464 13.77 28.68 5.98
N ALA A 465 13.87 28.32 4.69
CA ALA A 465 14.34 27.00 4.26
C ALA A 465 15.79 26.77 4.65
N PHE A 466 16.66 27.74 4.36
CA PHE A 466 18.09 27.66 4.65
C PHE A 466 18.36 27.53 6.15
N SER A 467 17.81 28.45 6.96
CA SER A 467 17.96 28.46 8.41
C SER A 467 17.47 27.16 9.04
N ARG A 468 16.34 26.61 8.58
CA ARG A 468 15.82 25.33 9.06
C ARG A 468 16.73 24.15 8.75
N VAL A 469 17.43 24.18 7.62
CA VAL A 469 18.41 23.14 7.25
C VAL A 469 19.68 23.27 8.09
N VAL A 470 20.35 24.42 8.08
CA VAL A 470 21.67 24.55 8.75
C VAL A 470 21.57 24.45 10.28
N ASN A 471 20.45 24.85 10.87
CA ASN A 471 20.19 24.74 12.31
C ASN A 471 19.54 23.40 12.72
N SER A 472 19.62 22.37 11.88
CA SER A 472 19.03 21.05 12.17
C SER A 472 20.01 19.96 12.59
N ASN A 473 21.31 20.26 12.70
CA ASN A 473 22.37 19.30 13.05
C ASN A 473 22.08 18.48 14.34
N ASN A 474 21.45 19.09 15.34
CA ASN A 474 21.10 18.46 16.61
C ASN A 474 19.92 17.48 16.50
N ARG A 475 19.11 17.61 15.45
CA ARG A 475 17.96 16.75 15.13
C ARG A 475 18.31 15.61 14.17
N CYS A 476 19.52 15.62 13.60
CA CYS A 476 19.98 14.57 12.70
C CYS A 476 20.22 13.26 13.50
N PRO A 477 19.60 12.13 13.12
CA PRO A 477 19.75 10.86 13.85
C PRO A 477 21.19 10.38 13.86
N GLN A 478 21.65 9.86 15.01
CA GLN A 478 23.03 9.37 15.16
C GLN A 478 23.43 8.31 14.11
N PRO A 479 22.59 7.31 13.77
CA PRO A 479 22.99 6.33 12.76
C PRO A 479 23.18 6.94 11.37
N LEU A 480 22.46 8.03 11.07
CA LEU A 480 22.65 8.75 9.82
C LEU A 480 23.96 9.56 9.82
N LYS A 481 24.34 10.13 10.98
CA LYS A 481 25.65 10.79 11.16
C LYS A 481 26.81 9.82 10.96
N GLU A 482 26.69 8.59 11.44
CA GLU A 482 27.71 7.55 11.24
C GLU A 482 27.89 7.20 9.76
N ILE A 483 26.80 7.02 9.02
CA ILE A 483 26.85 6.77 7.57
C ILE A 483 27.46 7.97 6.82
N PHE A 484 27.16 9.21 7.23
CA PHE A 484 27.82 10.39 6.67
C PHE A 484 29.31 10.46 7.02
N SER A 485 29.70 10.00 8.20
CA SER A 485 31.09 9.87 8.62
C SER A 485 31.84 8.87 7.73
N ASP A 486 31.27 7.68 7.54
CA ASP A 486 31.81 6.65 6.66
C ASP A 486 31.97 7.16 5.21
N LEU A 487 30.97 7.88 4.68
CA LEU A 487 31.07 8.52 3.36
C LEU A 487 32.24 9.52 3.29
N ARG A 488 32.38 10.34 4.32
CA ARG A 488 33.43 11.37 4.40
C ARG A 488 34.82 10.74 4.46
N GLU A 489 34.98 9.69 5.26
CA GLU A 489 36.22 8.93 5.37
C GLU A 489 36.62 8.32 4.03
N VAL A 490 35.73 7.56 3.40
CA VAL A 490 36.01 6.91 2.10
C VAL A 490 36.36 7.94 1.04
N VAL A 491 35.63 9.06 0.94
CA VAL A 491 35.99 10.13 -0.02
C VAL A 491 37.35 10.76 0.33
N GLY A 492 37.68 10.87 1.62
CA GLY A 492 38.98 11.36 2.09
C GLY A 492 40.15 10.43 1.78
N GLU A 493 39.93 9.12 1.70
CA GLU A 493 40.94 8.13 1.29
C GLU A 493 41.36 8.35 -0.18
N PHE A 494 40.40 8.65 -1.07
CA PHE A 494 40.66 8.89 -2.50
C PHE A 494 41.12 10.33 -2.81
N PHE A 495 40.68 11.31 -2.02
CA PHE A 495 41.07 12.71 -2.17
C PHE A 495 41.62 13.30 -0.86
N PRO A 496 42.85 12.93 -0.44
CA PRO A 496 43.47 13.44 0.78
C PRO A 496 43.55 14.97 0.79
N HIS A 497 43.35 15.59 1.95
CA HIS A 497 43.39 17.05 2.17
C HIS A 497 42.34 17.89 1.41
N ARG A 498 41.41 17.27 0.68
CA ARG A 498 40.33 17.96 -0.06
C ARG A 498 38.99 17.92 0.69
N SER A 499 38.90 18.72 1.76
CA SER A 499 37.67 18.84 2.57
C SER A 499 36.48 19.42 1.79
N ASP A 500 36.75 20.18 0.72
CA ASP A 500 35.76 20.64 -0.24
C ASP A 500 35.06 19.46 -0.94
N ILE A 501 35.81 18.47 -1.44
CA ILE A 501 35.26 17.30 -2.13
C ILE A 501 34.46 16.41 -1.17
N GLN A 502 34.92 16.25 0.07
CA GLN A 502 34.16 15.55 1.11
C GLN A 502 32.80 16.21 1.38
N ARG A 503 32.78 17.55 1.51
CA ARG A 503 31.54 18.31 1.66
C ARG A 503 30.65 18.24 0.42
N LEU A 504 31.23 18.17 -0.78
CA LEU A 504 30.48 17.96 -2.02
C LEU A 504 29.72 16.64 -2.00
N ALA A 505 30.39 15.54 -1.64
CA ALA A 505 29.78 14.23 -1.55
C ALA A 505 28.60 14.24 -0.57
N LEU A 506 28.80 14.78 0.64
CA LEU A 506 27.75 14.92 1.65
C LEU A 506 26.56 15.73 1.11
N SER A 507 26.84 16.91 0.56
CA SER A 507 25.82 17.84 0.08
C SER A 507 25.00 17.26 -1.08
N SER A 508 25.63 16.47 -1.95
CA SER A 508 24.97 15.75 -3.05
C SER A 508 23.90 14.77 -2.56
N PHE A 509 23.98 14.31 -1.31
CA PHE A 509 22.98 13.46 -0.69
C PHE A 509 22.03 14.27 0.19
N ILE A 510 22.52 14.84 1.29
CA ILE A 510 21.66 15.42 2.32
C ILE A 510 20.92 16.69 1.83
N ILE A 511 21.57 17.54 1.04
CA ILE A 511 20.93 18.76 0.54
C ILE A 511 20.13 18.46 -0.72
N MET A 512 20.76 17.87 -1.74
CA MET A 512 20.13 17.69 -3.06
C MET A 512 19.05 16.60 -3.07
N ARG A 513 19.36 15.40 -2.55
CA ARG A 513 18.51 14.20 -2.68
C ARG A 513 17.55 13.98 -1.52
N PHE A 514 17.77 14.69 -0.42
CA PHE A 514 16.93 14.59 0.76
C PHE A 514 16.13 15.87 1.00
N PHE A 515 16.77 16.98 1.42
CA PHE A 515 16.04 18.22 1.71
C PHE A 515 15.39 18.87 0.48
N ALA A 516 16.16 19.14 -0.58
CA ALA A 516 15.64 19.81 -1.78
C ALA A 516 14.62 18.92 -2.51
N ALA A 517 14.85 17.60 -2.57
CA ALA A 517 13.90 16.65 -3.11
C ALA A 517 12.57 16.62 -2.34
N ALA A 518 12.63 16.75 -1.00
CA ALA A 518 11.45 16.79 -0.15
C ALA A 518 10.67 18.10 -0.24
N ILE A 519 11.35 19.23 -0.43
CA ILE A 519 10.70 20.51 -0.74
C ILE A 519 10.01 20.43 -2.09
N LEU A 520 10.70 19.87 -3.11
CA LEU A 520 10.14 19.75 -4.46
C LEU A 520 8.92 18.82 -4.49
N ASN A 521 8.95 17.71 -3.75
CA ASN A 521 7.87 16.71 -3.72
C ASN A 521 7.43 16.37 -2.27
N PRO A 522 6.72 17.27 -1.55
CA PRO A 522 6.34 17.03 -0.17
C PRO A 522 5.46 15.80 0.05
N LYS A 523 4.63 15.44 -0.95
CA LYS A 523 3.77 14.26 -0.93
C LYS A 523 4.58 12.96 -0.93
N LEU A 524 5.59 12.85 -1.81
CA LEU A 524 6.45 11.67 -1.94
C LEU A 524 7.23 11.37 -0.65
N PHE A 525 7.59 12.43 0.09
CA PHE A 525 8.30 12.33 1.36
C PHE A 525 7.37 12.29 2.59
N GLY A 526 6.05 12.22 2.41
CA GLY A 526 5.07 12.13 3.49
C GLY A 526 4.93 13.39 4.35
N LEU A 527 5.35 14.55 3.85
CA LEU A 527 5.26 15.84 4.56
C LEU A 527 3.87 16.49 4.40
N ARG A 528 3.19 16.20 3.29
CA ARG A 528 1.81 16.62 2.97
C ARG A 528 1.04 15.45 2.34
N ARG A 529 -0.28 15.45 2.48
CA ARG A 529 -1.18 14.50 1.79
C ARG A 529 -1.56 14.97 0.39
N GLU A 530 -1.74 16.28 0.24
CA GLU A 530 -2.12 16.96 -0.99
C GLU A 530 -0.90 17.18 -1.90
N GLN A 531 -1.13 17.14 -3.21
CA GLN A 531 -0.12 17.51 -4.19
C GLN A 531 -0.07 19.04 -4.34
N PRO A 532 1.12 19.66 -4.41
CA PRO A 532 1.18 21.11 -4.59
C PRO A 532 0.70 21.50 -5.99
N GLU A 533 -0.06 22.59 -6.09
CA GLU A 533 -0.59 23.13 -7.34
C GLU A 533 -0.40 24.66 -7.40
N GLY A 534 -0.46 25.23 -8.61
CA GLY A 534 -0.41 26.67 -8.84
C GLY A 534 0.82 27.34 -8.21
N ASP A 535 0.58 28.43 -7.48
CA ASP A 535 1.65 29.25 -6.88
C ASP A 535 2.44 28.46 -5.82
N VAL A 536 1.81 27.55 -5.07
CA VAL A 536 2.49 26.69 -4.08
C VAL A 536 3.53 25.79 -4.75
N LEU A 537 3.15 25.12 -5.85
CA LEU A 537 4.09 24.28 -6.63
C LEU A 537 5.26 25.10 -7.14
N ARG A 538 4.98 26.29 -7.72
CA ARG A 538 6.01 27.16 -8.26
C ARG A 538 6.99 27.63 -7.19
N THR A 539 6.49 28.04 -6.02
CA THR A 539 7.30 28.44 -4.88
C THR A 539 8.21 27.30 -4.42
N LEU A 540 7.69 26.09 -4.24
CA LEU A 540 8.48 24.92 -3.83
C LEU A 540 9.57 24.57 -4.86
N VAL A 541 9.28 24.68 -6.15
CA VAL A 541 10.28 24.49 -7.23
C VAL A 541 11.42 25.49 -7.08
N LEU A 542 11.11 26.78 -6.89
CA LEU A 542 12.13 27.83 -6.75
C LEU A 542 12.97 27.64 -5.48
N LEU A 543 12.35 27.31 -4.35
CA LEU A 543 13.06 26.99 -3.10
C LEU A 543 13.99 25.79 -3.25
N SER A 544 13.54 24.74 -3.95
CA SER A 544 14.40 23.59 -4.22
C SER A 544 15.62 23.99 -5.04
N LYS A 545 15.49 24.91 -6.01
CA LYS A 545 16.61 25.42 -6.81
C LYS A 545 17.59 26.26 -5.98
N ILE A 546 17.10 27.08 -5.06
CA ILE A 546 17.94 27.86 -4.13
C ILE A 546 18.81 26.92 -3.29
N LEU A 547 18.22 25.93 -2.61
CA LEU A 547 18.98 24.95 -1.83
C LEU A 547 19.97 24.14 -2.67
N GLN A 548 19.57 23.75 -3.88
CA GLN A 548 20.46 23.03 -4.79
C GLN A 548 21.65 23.89 -5.25
N ARG A 549 21.44 25.19 -5.45
CA ARG A 549 22.53 26.12 -5.79
C ARG A 549 23.51 26.26 -4.64
N LEU A 550 23.00 26.49 -3.43
CA LEU A 550 23.77 26.61 -2.20
C LEU A 550 24.70 25.42 -1.97
N SER A 551 24.17 24.21 -2.14
CA SER A 551 24.93 22.96 -2.08
C SER A 551 26.17 22.95 -2.96
N ASN A 552 26.10 23.55 -4.16
CA ASN A 552 27.22 23.52 -5.12
C ASN A 552 28.25 24.64 -4.86
N CYS A 553 27.83 25.76 -4.26
CA CYS A 553 28.70 26.91 -3.97
C CYS A 553 29.64 26.70 -2.78
N VAL A 554 29.30 25.80 -1.85
CA VAL A 554 30.16 25.47 -0.68
C VAL A 554 31.48 24.78 -1.09
N VAL A 555 31.59 24.33 -2.34
CA VAL A 555 32.68 23.49 -2.83
C VAL A 555 33.43 24.13 -4.01
N SER A 556 32.69 24.71 -4.96
CA SER A 556 33.30 25.31 -6.15
C SER A 556 33.57 26.79 -5.92
N GLN A 557 34.85 27.16 -5.80
CA GLN A 557 35.29 28.56 -5.83
C GLN A 557 35.04 29.25 -7.20
N LYS A 558 34.63 28.50 -8.22
CA LYS A 558 34.23 29.06 -9.52
C LYS A 558 32.79 29.55 -9.49
N GLU A 559 32.57 30.74 -10.04
CA GLU A 559 31.23 31.24 -10.37
C GLU A 559 30.51 30.21 -11.25
N LEU A 560 29.50 29.56 -10.68
CA LEU A 560 28.66 28.63 -11.42
C LEU A 560 27.88 29.40 -12.48
N THR A 561 27.89 28.95 -13.73
CA THR A 561 27.11 29.59 -14.80
C THR A 561 25.63 29.67 -14.41
N VAL A 562 25.06 30.87 -14.45
CA VAL A 562 23.62 31.05 -14.17
C VAL A 562 22.85 30.77 -15.47
N LYS A 563 22.28 29.58 -15.57
CA LYS A 563 21.43 29.20 -16.72
C LYS A 563 20.15 30.04 -16.82
N GLU A 564 19.64 30.51 -15.68
CA GLU A 564 18.41 31.29 -15.56
C GLU A 564 18.75 32.69 -15.06
N GLN A 565 19.10 33.62 -15.97
CA GLN A 565 19.59 34.96 -15.61
C GLN A 565 18.63 35.73 -14.68
N TRP A 566 17.32 35.53 -14.83
CA TRP A 566 16.29 36.12 -13.98
C TRP A 566 16.33 35.64 -12.51
N LEU A 567 16.89 34.45 -12.26
CA LEU A 567 17.05 33.90 -10.90
C LEU A 567 18.37 34.35 -10.26
N ALA A 568 19.31 34.90 -11.04
CA ALA A 568 20.64 35.31 -10.57
C ALA A 568 20.61 36.23 -9.35
N PRO A 569 19.80 37.31 -9.30
CA PRO A 569 19.82 38.25 -8.19
C PRO A 569 19.47 37.60 -6.85
N VAL A 570 18.50 36.69 -6.87
CA VAL A 570 18.09 35.93 -5.68
C VAL A 570 19.16 34.91 -5.29
N LEU A 571 19.78 34.21 -6.25
CA LEU A 571 20.84 33.26 -5.93
C LEU A 571 22.06 33.94 -5.31
N THR A 572 22.43 35.13 -5.79
CA THR A 572 23.55 35.89 -5.23
C THR A 572 23.34 36.22 -3.76
N HIS A 573 22.11 36.51 -3.34
CA HIS A 573 21.75 36.74 -1.93
C HIS A 573 22.12 35.55 -1.03
N PHE A 574 21.88 34.33 -1.52
CA PHE A 574 22.15 33.12 -0.73
C PHE A 574 23.59 32.64 -0.87
N THR A 575 24.37 33.13 -1.83
CA THR A 575 25.75 32.63 -2.07
C THR A 575 26.83 33.51 -1.45
N ASP A 576 26.50 34.36 -0.48
CA ASP A 576 27.48 35.11 0.29
C ASP A 576 28.35 34.19 1.19
N GLU A 577 29.40 34.78 1.80
CA GLU A 577 30.31 34.02 2.66
C GLU A 577 29.62 33.47 3.92
N GLU A 578 28.62 34.18 4.46
CA GLU A 578 27.90 33.78 5.67
C GLU A 578 27.13 32.48 5.44
N HIS A 579 26.35 32.42 4.36
CA HIS A 579 25.60 31.24 3.97
C HIS A 579 26.52 30.05 3.64
N GLN A 580 27.62 30.31 2.92
CA GLN A 580 28.59 29.27 2.60
C GLN A 580 29.22 28.66 3.87
N GLN A 581 29.63 29.50 4.82
CA GLN A 581 30.21 29.06 6.10
C GLN A 581 29.18 28.31 6.96
N ALA A 582 27.95 28.80 7.05
CA ALA A 582 26.88 28.15 7.81
C ALA A 582 26.56 26.75 7.26
N MET A 583 26.51 26.60 5.93
CA MET A 583 26.31 25.30 5.29
C MET A 583 27.51 24.37 5.48
N ALA A 584 28.75 24.87 5.32
CA ALA A 584 29.94 24.08 5.59
C ALA A 584 29.98 23.55 7.03
N LYS A 585 29.69 24.43 8.01
CA LYS A 585 29.57 24.08 9.42
C LYS A 585 28.52 23.02 9.67
N PHE A 586 27.35 23.13 9.04
CA PHE A 586 26.30 22.12 9.12
C PHE A 586 26.78 20.75 8.61
N LEU A 587 27.40 20.70 7.42
CA LEU A 587 27.93 19.46 6.84
C LEU A 587 29.03 18.84 7.71
N ASP A 588 29.88 19.66 8.31
CA ASP A 588 30.93 19.22 9.23
C ASP A 588 30.31 18.63 10.52
N GLN A 589 29.32 19.28 11.11
CA GLN A 589 28.68 18.81 12.35
C GLN A 589 27.91 17.49 12.21
N ILE A 590 27.36 17.19 11.03
CA ILE A 590 26.63 15.93 10.80
C ILE A 590 27.54 14.76 10.38
N SER A 591 28.83 15.01 10.09
CA SER A 591 29.76 13.98 9.59
C SER A 591 31.00 13.77 10.47
N LEU A 592 31.34 14.73 11.34
CA LEU A 592 32.48 14.65 12.27
C LEU A 592 32.08 14.38 13.71
N ALA A 593 30.78 14.23 14.00
CA ALA A 593 30.31 13.98 15.35
C ALA A 593 30.72 12.57 15.82
N SER A 594 31.88 12.49 16.47
CA SER A 594 32.33 11.34 17.26
C SER A 594 31.28 11.01 18.33
N ALA A 595 31.23 9.74 18.75
CA ALA A 595 30.39 9.21 19.83
C ALA A 595 30.62 9.86 21.23
N SER A 596 31.22 11.05 21.31
CA SER A 596 31.70 11.71 22.53
C SER A 596 31.13 13.13 22.72
N SER A 597 29.87 13.37 22.35
CA SER A 597 29.11 14.53 22.85
C SER A 597 28.10 14.06 23.89
N GLU A 598 28.63 13.51 25.00
CA GLU A 598 27.90 13.53 26.27
C GLU A 598 27.73 14.99 26.71
N SER A 599 26.56 15.32 27.26
CA SER A 599 26.18 16.60 27.86
C SER A 599 25.79 17.76 26.92
N SER A 600 24.54 17.75 26.44
CA SER A 600 23.61 18.90 26.49
C SER A 600 22.26 18.54 25.84
N ALA A 601 21.65 17.45 26.32
CA ALA A 601 20.22 17.23 26.11
C ALA A 601 19.44 18.15 27.06
N SER A 602 19.39 19.43 26.74
CA SER A 602 18.51 20.39 27.40
C SER A 602 17.88 21.27 26.34
N THR A 603 16.88 20.70 25.69
CA THR A 603 15.56 21.27 25.36
C THR A 603 14.92 20.22 24.43
N GLU A 604 14.19 19.26 24.99
CA GLU A 604 13.38 18.34 24.19
C GLU A 604 12.36 19.17 23.39
N SER A 605 12.65 19.42 22.11
CA SER A 605 11.63 19.91 21.19
C SER A 605 10.70 18.72 20.92
N ILE A 606 9.58 18.68 21.65
CA ILE A 606 8.53 17.67 21.53
C ILE A 606 8.06 17.61 20.08
N SER A 607 8.48 16.59 19.33
CA SER A 607 8.09 16.38 17.95
C SER A 607 6.68 15.76 17.91
N VAL A 608 5.72 16.54 17.42
CA VAL A 608 4.35 16.05 17.21
C VAL A 608 4.35 15.04 16.06
N LEU A 609 4.08 13.77 16.36
CA LEU A 609 3.99 12.69 15.38
C LEU A 609 2.68 12.75 14.61
N LYS A 610 1.58 12.97 15.34
CA LYS A 610 0.24 13.12 14.81
C LYS A 610 -0.61 13.97 15.75
N ASP A 611 -1.43 14.85 15.18
CA ASP A 611 -2.47 15.57 15.89
C ASP A 611 -3.81 15.44 15.15
N GLY A 612 -4.91 15.65 15.87
CA GLY A 612 -6.24 15.58 15.27
C GLY A 612 -7.36 15.87 16.25
N GLN A 613 -8.58 15.98 15.74
CA GLN A 613 -9.76 16.25 16.54
C GLN A 613 -10.53 14.97 16.83
N MET A 614 -10.79 14.70 18.12
CA MET A 614 -11.59 13.56 18.55
C MET A 614 -12.63 13.96 19.57
N VAL A 615 -13.67 13.14 19.72
CA VAL A 615 -14.64 13.29 20.80
C VAL A 615 -14.24 12.38 21.96
N GLU A 616 -13.92 12.98 23.11
CA GLU A 616 -13.70 12.23 24.36
C GLU A 616 -15.05 11.75 24.92
N ARG A 617 -15.16 10.44 25.18
CA ARG A 617 -16.33 9.81 25.83
C ARG A 617 -16.04 9.46 27.27
N ARG A 618 -17.05 9.57 28.14
CA ARG A 618 -16.95 9.18 29.55
C ARG A 618 -17.20 7.69 29.75
N THR A 619 -16.48 7.10 30.70
CA THR A 619 -16.54 5.69 31.10
C THR A 619 -17.81 5.37 31.89
N ARG A 620 -18.19 4.09 31.95
CA ARG A 620 -19.48 3.62 32.53
C ARG A 620 -19.58 3.90 34.04
N ALA A 621 -18.44 4.01 34.74
CA ALA A 621 -18.36 4.32 36.18
C ALA A 621 -18.93 5.72 36.52
N ASP A 622 -18.92 6.65 35.56
CA ASP A 622 -19.38 8.03 35.72
C ASP A 622 -20.89 8.21 35.50
N LYS A 623 -21.62 7.15 35.10
CA LYS A 623 -23.07 7.22 34.80
C LYS A 623 -23.96 7.33 36.04
N LYS A 624 -23.45 7.10 37.26
CA LYS A 624 -24.23 7.22 38.51
C LYS A 624 -24.39 8.66 39.02
N ARG A 625 -23.78 9.67 38.36
CA ARG A 625 -23.91 11.08 38.76
C ARG A 625 -24.52 11.94 37.63
N CYS A 626 -25.80 12.25 37.81
CA CYS A 626 -26.62 13.28 37.13
C CYS A 626 -27.08 13.08 35.67
N LEU A 627 -28.41 12.91 35.54
CA LEU A 627 -29.27 12.98 34.33
C LEU A 627 -29.30 14.35 33.60
N LYS A 628 -28.31 15.24 33.80
CA LYS A 628 -28.37 16.64 33.30
C LYS A 628 -27.36 17.03 32.20
N ASN A 629 -26.68 16.09 31.54
CA ASN A 629 -25.73 16.42 30.45
C ASN A 629 -25.85 15.51 29.22
N LEU A 630 -27.07 15.30 28.74
CA LEU A 630 -27.29 14.96 27.32
C LEU A 630 -26.96 16.24 26.53
N ILE A 631 -26.08 16.19 25.51
CA ILE A 631 -25.72 17.29 24.57
C ILE A 631 -24.39 18.04 24.86
N HIS A 632 -23.30 17.37 25.27
CA HIS A 632 -21.96 17.92 24.98
C HIS A 632 -20.97 16.83 24.57
N GLN A 633 -20.88 16.56 23.26
CA GLN A 633 -19.72 15.88 22.68
C GLN A 633 -18.49 16.77 22.91
N LYS A 634 -17.66 16.41 23.89
CA LYS A 634 -16.54 17.25 24.26
C LYS A 634 -15.38 17.01 23.29
N LYS A 635 -15.36 17.76 22.19
CA LYS A 635 -14.26 17.76 21.21
C LYS A 635 -12.93 18.07 21.91
N ARG A 636 -11.90 17.33 21.53
CA ARG A 636 -10.53 17.45 21.98
C ARG A 636 -9.60 17.56 20.80
N HIS A 637 -8.58 18.38 20.96
CA HIS A 637 -7.39 18.27 20.13
C HIS A 637 -6.47 17.25 20.81
N VAL A 638 -6.19 16.15 20.12
CA VAL A 638 -5.36 15.04 20.59
C VAL A 638 -4.05 15.10 19.85
N VAL A 639 -2.94 14.96 20.58
CA VAL A 639 -1.58 15.06 20.08
C VAL A 639 -0.80 13.84 20.55
N LEU A 640 -0.18 13.14 19.62
CA LEU A 640 0.76 12.05 19.86
C LEU A 640 2.16 12.52 19.54
N THR A 641 3.08 12.32 20.48
CA THR A 641 4.49 12.68 20.40
C THR A 641 5.35 11.41 20.50
N GLU A 642 6.67 11.55 20.48
CA GLU A 642 7.61 10.42 20.65
C GLU A 642 7.59 9.79 22.05
N SER A 643 7.01 10.47 23.04
CA SER A 643 7.01 10.04 24.44
C SER A 643 5.63 10.04 25.10
N GLU A 644 4.65 10.79 24.58
CA GLU A 644 3.35 10.93 25.21
C GLU A 644 2.17 11.04 24.23
N LEU A 645 0.98 10.71 24.72
CA LEU A 645 -0.31 11.00 24.11
C LEU A 645 -1.03 12.01 24.99
N SER A 646 -1.28 13.22 24.49
CA SER A 646 -1.94 14.30 25.23
C SER A 646 -3.22 14.79 24.54
N TRP A 647 -4.15 15.34 25.31
CA TRP A 647 -5.39 15.92 24.76
C TRP A 647 -5.85 17.16 25.52
N GLN A 648 -6.34 18.15 24.77
CA GLN A 648 -6.74 19.44 25.31
C GLN A 648 -8.11 19.92 24.79
N LYS A 649 -8.71 20.86 25.52
CA LYS A 649 -9.95 21.52 25.08
C LYS A 649 -9.64 22.44 23.90
N ILE A 650 -10.53 22.46 22.91
CA ILE A 650 -10.46 23.44 21.82
C ILE A 650 -10.99 24.77 22.39
N LYS A 651 -10.11 25.75 22.62
CA LYS A 651 -10.45 27.17 22.81
C LYS A 651 -9.43 28.03 22.04
N GLU A 652 -9.92 29.20 21.61
CA GLU A 652 -9.31 30.20 20.72
C GLU A 652 -7.84 30.62 21.01
N PRO A 653 -7.16 31.25 20.02
CA PRO A 653 -5.69 31.23 19.89
C PRO A 653 -4.98 32.26 20.79
N SER A 654 -5.06 32.07 22.10
CA SER A 654 -4.25 32.84 23.05
C SER A 654 -3.92 32.01 24.30
N GLY A 655 -2.65 31.65 24.46
CA GLY A 655 -2.06 31.17 25.71
C GLY A 655 -1.75 29.67 25.74
N GLU A 656 -0.48 29.35 25.98
CA GLU A 656 -0.03 28.02 26.39
C GLU A 656 -0.80 27.57 27.63
N HIS A 657 -1.60 26.51 27.49
CA HIS A 657 -2.34 25.90 28.60
C HIS A 657 -1.96 24.43 28.72
N GLU A 658 -1.84 23.94 29.95
CA GLU A 658 -1.60 22.52 30.23
C GLU A 658 -2.67 21.62 29.60
N PRO A 659 -2.28 20.45 29.06
CA PRO A 659 -3.22 19.50 28.48
C PRO A 659 -4.20 18.99 29.55
N LYS A 660 -5.45 18.76 29.15
CA LYS A 660 -6.51 18.24 30.05
C LYS A 660 -6.15 16.84 30.57
N GLY A 661 -5.43 16.06 29.77
CA GLY A 661 -4.86 14.79 30.18
C GLY A 661 -3.69 14.43 29.27
N ARG A 662 -2.78 13.62 29.81
CA ARG A 662 -1.63 13.07 29.11
C ARG A 662 -1.37 11.66 29.61
N PHE A 663 -0.95 10.78 28.72
CA PHE A 663 -0.42 9.46 29.04
C PHE A 663 1.00 9.35 28.51
N SER A 664 1.93 8.94 29.36
CA SER A 664 3.24 8.49 28.89
C SER A 664 3.06 7.23 28.05
N LEU A 665 3.75 7.14 26.92
CA LEU A 665 3.70 5.93 26.08
C LEU A 665 4.20 4.69 26.84
N ALA A 666 5.09 4.86 27.82
CA ALA A 666 5.56 3.76 28.68
C ALA A 666 4.46 3.20 29.60
N GLU A 667 3.44 4.00 29.93
CA GLU A 667 2.37 3.64 30.85
C GLU A 667 1.14 3.07 30.15
N ILE A 668 1.04 3.19 28.84
CA ILE A 668 -0.07 2.59 28.09
C ILE A 668 0.07 1.06 28.21
N THR A 669 -1.04 0.37 28.50
CA THR A 669 -1.10 -1.09 28.60
C THR A 669 -1.97 -1.71 27.53
N ALA A 670 -3.00 -0.99 27.07
CA ALA A 670 -3.87 -1.46 25.99
C ALA A 670 -4.45 -0.31 25.16
N VAL A 671 -4.58 -0.56 23.85
CA VAL A 671 -5.33 0.28 22.91
C VAL A 671 -6.26 -0.63 22.10
N THR A 672 -7.58 -0.51 22.26
CA THR A 672 -8.56 -1.46 21.69
C THR A 672 -9.81 -0.78 21.16
N GLU A 673 -10.42 -1.35 20.13
CA GLU A 673 -11.71 -0.88 19.58
C GLU A 673 -12.88 -1.17 20.53
N LEU A 674 -13.88 -0.30 20.54
CA LEU A 674 -15.11 -0.45 21.31
C LEU A 674 -16.25 -1.00 20.44
N ALA A 675 -16.52 -2.31 20.56
CA ALA A 675 -17.56 -3.01 19.77
C ALA A 675 -18.98 -2.40 19.92
N GLU A 676 -19.28 -1.79 21.07
CA GLU A 676 -20.58 -1.16 21.35
C GLU A 676 -20.73 0.23 20.68
N SER A 677 -19.73 0.75 19.95
CA SER A 677 -19.73 2.13 19.48
C SER A 677 -18.97 2.34 18.18
N LYS A 678 -19.67 2.89 17.18
CA LYS A 678 -19.10 3.19 15.86
C LYS A 678 -17.93 4.18 15.93
N ASN A 679 -16.79 3.80 15.33
CA ASN A 679 -15.56 4.58 15.21
C ASN A 679 -14.95 5.00 16.56
N ALA A 680 -15.10 4.19 17.61
CA ALA A 680 -14.61 4.50 18.95
C ALA A 680 -13.59 3.46 19.45
N PHE A 681 -12.60 3.94 20.20
CA PHE A 681 -11.54 3.13 20.79
C PHE A 681 -11.19 3.61 22.19
N ARG A 682 -10.54 2.76 22.98
CA ARG A 682 -10.06 3.07 24.32
C ARG A 682 -8.55 2.95 24.43
N VAL A 683 -7.96 3.81 25.24
CA VAL A 683 -6.55 3.78 25.65
C VAL A 683 -6.52 3.60 27.17
N VAL A 684 -5.79 2.60 27.64
CA VAL A 684 -5.75 2.19 29.05
C VAL A 684 -4.31 2.30 29.57
N THR A 685 -4.17 2.85 30.78
CA THR A 685 -2.97 2.81 31.62
C THR A 685 -3.31 2.08 32.93
N PRO A 686 -2.33 1.73 33.79
CA PRO A 686 -2.62 1.13 35.10
C PRO A 686 -3.49 2.01 36.01
N THR A 687 -3.49 3.33 35.78
CA THR A 687 -4.12 4.33 36.66
C THR A 687 -5.37 4.96 36.06
N ALA A 688 -5.56 4.89 34.74
CA ALA A 688 -6.67 5.56 34.06
C ALA A 688 -7.04 4.89 32.72
N GLU A 689 -8.24 5.17 32.24
CA GLU A 689 -8.65 4.84 30.87
C GLU A 689 -9.36 6.05 30.23
N VAL A 690 -9.17 6.22 28.92
CA VAL A 690 -9.84 7.27 28.13
C VAL A 690 -10.43 6.67 26.86
N HIS A 691 -11.64 7.10 26.51
CA HIS A 691 -12.34 6.66 25.30
C HIS A 691 -12.37 7.81 24.29
N PHE A 692 -11.92 7.53 23.07
CA PHE A 692 -11.95 8.47 21.96
C PHE A 692 -12.89 7.97 20.86
N GLN A 693 -13.55 8.90 20.20
CA GLN A 693 -14.33 8.64 18.99
C GLN A 693 -13.79 9.50 17.84
N ALA A 694 -13.38 8.82 16.77
CA ALA A 694 -12.90 9.43 15.53
C ALA A 694 -14.08 9.74 14.57
N THR A 695 -13.82 10.54 13.54
CA THR A 695 -14.84 10.90 12.55
C THR A 695 -15.18 9.74 11.62
N THR A 696 -14.16 8.98 11.22
CA THR A 696 -14.28 7.82 10.33
C THR A 696 -13.65 6.58 10.97
N SER A 697 -14.02 5.39 10.49
CA SER A 697 -13.38 4.13 10.88
C SER A 697 -11.90 4.11 10.47
N LEU A 698 -11.57 4.69 9.31
CA LEU A 698 -10.21 4.81 8.82
C LEU A 698 -9.35 5.65 9.78
N GLU A 699 -9.85 6.81 10.22
CA GLU A 699 -9.15 7.65 11.19
C GLU A 699 -8.94 6.92 12.52
N MET A 700 -9.95 6.20 13.03
CA MET A 700 -9.83 5.39 14.25
C MET A 700 -8.70 4.36 14.13
N ASN A 701 -8.71 3.56 13.06
CA ASN A 701 -7.73 2.50 12.85
C ASN A 701 -6.30 3.08 12.73
N ASP A 702 -6.15 4.19 12.03
CA ASP A 702 -4.88 4.91 11.89
C ASP A 702 -4.35 5.39 13.26
N TRP A 703 -5.23 5.91 14.13
CA TRP A 703 -4.84 6.29 15.49
C TRP A 703 -4.45 5.09 16.38
N ILE A 704 -5.23 4.01 16.36
CA ILE A 704 -4.90 2.79 17.12
C ILE A 704 -3.53 2.25 16.70
N ALA A 705 -3.33 2.09 15.38
CA ALA A 705 -2.09 1.55 14.82
C ALA A 705 -0.88 2.42 15.18
N LEU A 706 -1.01 3.75 15.06
CA LEU A 706 0.06 4.67 15.39
C LEU A 706 0.41 4.68 16.88
N ILE A 707 -0.58 4.74 17.77
CA ILE A 707 -0.31 4.74 19.23
C ILE A 707 0.41 3.44 19.61
N GLN A 708 -0.07 2.29 19.15
CA GLN A 708 0.55 0.99 19.42
C GLN A 708 1.97 0.90 18.83
N SER A 709 2.18 1.38 17.61
CA SER A 709 3.50 1.41 16.97
C SER A 709 4.49 2.27 17.74
N GLN A 710 4.06 3.46 18.19
CA GLN A 710 4.93 4.37 18.94
C GLN A 710 5.22 3.86 20.34
N GLN A 711 4.24 3.26 21.01
CA GLN A 711 4.44 2.59 22.29
C GLN A 711 5.51 1.49 22.18
N ARG A 712 5.43 0.61 21.16
CA ARG A 712 6.44 -0.43 20.92
C ARG A 712 7.83 0.17 20.70
N ARG A 713 7.93 1.20 19.85
CA ARG A 713 9.18 1.92 19.61
C ARG A 713 9.75 2.55 20.88
N HIS A 714 8.92 3.24 21.66
CA HIS A 714 9.33 3.90 22.89
C HIS A 714 9.84 2.90 23.94
N LEU A 715 9.17 1.76 24.10
CA LEU A 715 9.63 0.66 24.97
C LEU A 715 10.97 0.04 24.50
N ARG A 716 11.27 0.07 23.20
CA ARG A 716 12.59 -0.33 22.68
C ARG A 716 13.65 0.73 22.96
N LEU A 717 13.36 2.01 22.73
CA LEU A 717 14.28 3.12 22.99
C LEU A 717 14.68 3.24 24.47
N MET A 718 13.74 2.95 25.39
CA MET A 718 14.01 2.84 26.83
C MET A 718 15.09 1.79 27.17
N LYS A 719 15.32 0.81 26.29
CA LYS A 719 16.40 -0.18 26.44
C LYS A 719 17.75 0.28 25.88
N ARG A 720 17.87 1.51 25.35
CA ARG A 720 19.03 2.04 24.60
C ARG A 720 19.53 1.00 23.58
N PRO A 721 18.86 0.86 22.43
CA PRO A 721 19.30 -0.08 21.42
C PRO A 721 20.73 0.26 20.98
N SER A 722 21.66 -0.66 21.18
CA SER A 722 23.07 -0.51 20.78
C SER A 722 23.26 -0.61 19.27
N GLU A 723 22.28 -1.17 18.57
CA GLU A 723 22.37 -1.58 17.17
C GLU A 723 21.19 -1.04 16.35
N LEU A 724 21.46 -0.75 15.07
CA LEU A 724 20.51 -0.18 14.12
C LEU A 724 19.29 -1.08 13.86
N SER A 725 19.48 -2.40 13.85
CA SER A 725 18.42 -3.39 13.62
C SER A 725 17.30 -3.30 14.66
N GLU A 726 17.61 -2.97 15.91
CA GLU A 726 16.63 -2.91 17.00
C GLU A 726 15.68 -1.70 16.90
N TRP A 727 16.00 -0.71 16.06
CA TRP A 727 15.19 0.48 15.85
C TRP A 727 13.99 0.24 14.93
N PHE A 728 14.04 -0.79 14.08
CA PHE A 728 13.09 -1.00 13.00
C PHE A 728 12.52 -2.42 12.99
N ASP A 729 11.24 -2.56 12.64
CA ASP A 729 10.65 -3.86 12.35
C ASP A 729 10.89 -4.19 10.87
N ILE A 730 11.91 -5.00 10.58
CA ILE A 730 12.27 -5.42 9.22
C ILE A 730 11.80 -6.86 9.00
N ASP A 731 10.97 -7.06 7.97
CA ASP A 731 10.52 -8.38 7.54
C ASP A 731 11.55 -9.03 6.61
N THR A 732 12.61 -9.61 7.18
CA THR A 732 13.72 -10.18 6.41
C THR A 732 13.28 -11.27 5.44
N GLU A 733 12.27 -12.08 5.78
CA GLU A 733 11.73 -13.12 4.90
C GLU A 733 11.17 -12.51 3.61
N HIS A 734 10.41 -11.41 3.72
CA HIS A 734 9.84 -10.73 2.54
C HIS A 734 10.90 -10.03 1.69
N GLU A 735 11.89 -9.40 2.32
CA GLU A 735 13.02 -8.80 1.59
C GLU A 735 13.85 -9.86 0.86
N LEU A 736 14.06 -11.04 1.47
CA LEU A 736 14.73 -12.18 0.84
C LEU A 736 13.91 -12.77 -0.31
N GLU A 737 12.59 -12.87 -0.18
CA GLU A 737 11.71 -13.29 -1.28
C GLU A 737 11.80 -12.31 -2.45
N THR A 738 11.88 -11.00 -2.19
CA THR A 738 12.04 -9.98 -3.24
C THR A 738 13.34 -10.20 -4.02
N ILE A 739 14.46 -10.43 -3.33
CA ILE A 739 15.74 -10.76 -3.97
C ILE A 739 15.68 -12.11 -4.71
N HIS A 740 15.06 -13.13 -4.10
CA HIS A 740 14.87 -14.45 -4.73
C HIS A 740 14.11 -14.34 -6.05
N MET A 741 13.03 -13.58 -6.09
CA MET A 741 12.22 -13.41 -7.29
C MET A 741 13.01 -12.75 -8.43
N THR A 742 13.82 -11.74 -8.12
CA THR A 742 14.74 -11.10 -9.08
C THR A 742 15.78 -12.09 -9.61
N LEU A 743 16.40 -12.88 -8.73
CA LEU A 743 17.37 -13.91 -9.12
C LEU A 743 16.72 -15.00 -9.96
N PHE A 744 15.49 -15.40 -9.65
CA PHE A 744 14.76 -16.42 -10.39
C PHE A 744 14.34 -15.94 -11.78
N GLU A 745 13.91 -14.68 -11.90
CA GLU A 745 13.61 -14.05 -13.19
C GLU A 745 14.83 -14.01 -14.12
N HIS A 746 16.03 -13.86 -13.56
CA HIS A 746 17.28 -13.83 -14.31
C HIS A 746 18.12 -15.12 -14.19
N ALA A 747 17.51 -16.24 -13.76
CA ALA A 747 18.24 -17.50 -13.57
C ALA A 747 18.88 -18.02 -14.86
N GLU A 748 18.22 -17.83 -16.01
CA GLU A 748 18.80 -18.17 -17.31
C GLU A 748 20.03 -17.32 -17.61
N THR A 749 19.99 -15.99 -17.41
CA THR A 749 21.15 -15.11 -17.60
C THR A 749 22.33 -15.58 -16.74
N LEU A 750 22.08 -15.89 -15.46
CA LEU A 750 23.10 -16.41 -14.55
C LEU A 750 23.67 -17.76 -15.03
N LYS A 751 22.84 -18.66 -15.57
CA LYS A 751 23.27 -19.94 -16.15
C LYS A 751 24.20 -19.73 -17.35
N HIS A 752 23.90 -18.77 -18.22
CA HIS A 752 24.76 -18.41 -19.34
C HIS A 752 26.10 -17.82 -18.88
N TRP A 753 26.08 -16.90 -17.92
CA TRP A 753 27.30 -16.34 -17.34
C TRP A 753 28.19 -17.41 -16.71
N LYS A 754 27.58 -18.37 -15.99
CA LYS A 754 28.30 -19.52 -15.43
C LYS A 754 28.97 -20.37 -16.53
N ASN A 755 28.24 -20.70 -17.59
CA ASN A 755 28.78 -21.51 -18.68
C ASN A 755 29.87 -20.78 -19.48
N ALA A 756 29.75 -19.45 -19.61
CA ALA A 756 30.78 -18.62 -20.23
C ALA A 756 32.09 -18.62 -19.41
N LEU A 757 31.99 -18.56 -18.07
CA LEU A 757 33.15 -18.67 -17.17
C LEU A 757 33.83 -20.04 -17.21
N ASP A 758 33.05 -21.11 -17.48
CA ASP A 758 33.54 -22.49 -17.63
C ASP A 758 34.09 -22.79 -19.03
N GLY A 759 33.92 -21.87 -20.00
CA GLY A 759 34.30 -22.05 -21.40
C GLY A 759 33.44 -23.06 -22.17
N THR A 760 32.27 -23.44 -21.64
CA THR A 760 31.48 -24.58 -22.15
C THR A 760 30.42 -24.23 -23.19
N ALA A 761 30.09 -22.96 -23.42
CA ALA A 761 29.09 -22.57 -24.43
C ALA A 761 29.22 -21.13 -24.97
N ALA A 762 28.92 -20.95 -26.26
CA ALA A 762 28.72 -19.63 -26.85
C ALA A 762 27.36 -19.02 -26.44
N LEU A 763 27.33 -17.71 -26.17
CA LEU A 763 26.12 -16.99 -25.78
C LEU A 763 25.04 -17.05 -26.88
N PRO A 764 23.80 -17.46 -26.57
CA PRO A 764 22.69 -17.38 -27.51
C PRO A 764 22.35 -15.92 -27.87
N PRO A 765 21.84 -15.66 -29.09
CA PRO A 765 21.45 -14.31 -29.49
C PRO A 765 20.32 -13.76 -28.61
N GLY A 766 20.55 -12.59 -28.00
CA GLY A 766 19.58 -11.88 -27.14
C GLY A 766 19.76 -12.04 -25.63
N VAL A 767 20.75 -12.83 -25.17
CA VAL A 767 21.11 -12.94 -23.74
C VAL A 767 22.16 -11.89 -23.39
N ALA A 768 22.05 -11.26 -22.21
CA ALA A 768 23.03 -10.28 -21.74
C ALA A 768 24.42 -10.93 -21.57
N GLU A 769 25.46 -10.32 -22.13
CA GLU A 769 26.84 -10.76 -21.97
C GLU A 769 27.32 -10.60 -20.52
N LEU A 770 28.35 -11.36 -20.13
CA LEU A 770 28.95 -11.24 -18.80
C LEU A 770 29.61 -9.85 -18.66
N PRO A 771 29.19 -9.02 -17.70
CA PRO A 771 29.72 -7.66 -17.57
C PRO A 771 31.19 -7.66 -17.15
N VAL A 772 32.00 -6.81 -17.81
CA VAL A 772 33.44 -6.67 -17.56
C VAL A 772 33.72 -6.16 -16.14
N GLU A 773 32.79 -5.42 -15.53
CA GLU A 773 32.95 -4.92 -14.16
C GLU A 773 33.04 -6.05 -13.12
N LEU A 774 32.46 -7.22 -13.39
CA LEU A 774 32.55 -8.39 -12.50
C LEU A 774 33.94 -9.04 -12.52
N LEU A 775 34.63 -8.96 -13.66
CA LEU A 775 35.96 -9.55 -13.87
C LEU A 775 37.09 -8.69 -13.29
N GLY A 776 36.77 -7.60 -12.58
CA GLY A 776 37.77 -6.74 -11.93
C GLY A 776 38.53 -5.82 -12.89
N SER A 777 38.26 -5.87 -14.18
CA SER A 777 38.95 -5.09 -15.20
C SER A 777 38.21 -3.79 -15.53
N ALA A 778 38.00 -2.93 -14.52
CA ALA A 778 37.46 -1.58 -14.71
C ALA A 778 38.57 -0.54 -14.55
N GLY A 779 39.20 -0.15 -15.67
CA GLY A 779 39.96 1.09 -15.80
C GLY A 779 41.48 0.93 -15.91
N GLY A 780 41.99 0.94 -17.15
CA GLY A 780 43.36 1.32 -17.39
C GLY A 780 43.56 2.81 -17.08
N ALA A 781 44.49 3.14 -16.18
CA ALA A 781 45.28 4.37 -16.25
C ALA A 781 46.52 4.27 -15.34
N VAL A 782 47.64 4.68 -15.94
CA VAL A 782 48.94 5.06 -15.35
C VAL A 782 49.96 3.93 -15.16
N ASN A 783 50.85 3.83 -16.15
CA ASN A 783 52.20 3.26 -16.06
C ASN A 783 52.88 3.54 -14.71
N CYS A 784 53.24 2.49 -14.00
CA CYS A 784 54.55 2.31 -13.37
C CYS A 784 54.86 0.81 -13.48
N GLY A 785 56.01 0.50 -14.06
CA GLY A 785 56.32 -0.83 -14.57
C GLY A 785 56.45 -1.92 -13.51
N ASP A 786 56.37 -3.14 -14.04
CA ASP A 786 56.85 -4.42 -13.48
C ASP A 786 55.85 -5.25 -12.67
N GLU A 787 54.77 -5.78 -13.29
CA GLU A 787 54.08 -7.01 -12.83
C GLU A 787 53.37 -7.73 -14.01
N GLY A 788 54.06 -8.64 -14.70
CA GLY A 788 53.49 -9.44 -15.80
C GLY A 788 52.91 -10.80 -15.40
N GLU A 789 53.29 -11.36 -14.24
CA GLU A 789 52.91 -12.74 -13.84
C GLU A 789 51.85 -12.81 -12.73
N ASN A 790 51.68 -11.75 -11.92
CA ASN A 790 50.65 -11.70 -10.87
C ASN A 790 49.26 -11.38 -11.41
N SER A 791 49.16 -10.58 -12.48
CA SER A 791 47.87 -10.12 -13.02
C SER A 791 47.06 -11.25 -13.67
N GLU A 792 47.70 -12.22 -14.34
CA GLU A 792 47.02 -13.39 -14.93
C GLU A 792 46.47 -14.35 -13.85
N ASN A 793 47.21 -14.57 -12.75
CA ASN A 793 46.76 -15.42 -11.64
C ASN A 793 45.57 -14.80 -10.87
N ILE A 794 45.54 -13.47 -10.72
CA ILE A 794 44.43 -12.74 -10.06
C ILE A 794 43.15 -12.82 -10.91
N ASP A 795 43.24 -12.77 -12.23
CA ASP A 795 42.10 -12.89 -13.14
C ASP A 795 41.49 -14.30 -13.11
N VAL A 796 42.32 -15.36 -13.06
CA VAL A 796 41.83 -16.75 -12.95
C VAL A 796 41.14 -17.02 -11.61
N ALA A 797 41.74 -16.59 -10.49
CA ALA A 797 41.14 -16.78 -9.16
C ALA A 797 39.83 -15.99 -9.00
N THR A 798 39.75 -14.79 -9.60
CA THR A 798 38.52 -13.98 -9.60
C THR A 798 37.42 -14.63 -10.43
N LYS A 799 37.75 -15.18 -11.60
CA LYS A 799 36.82 -15.96 -12.44
C LYS A 799 36.29 -17.20 -11.72
N GLU A 800 37.16 -17.94 -11.03
CA GLU A 800 36.76 -19.12 -10.25
C GLU A 800 35.84 -18.74 -9.07
N ARG A 801 36.18 -17.68 -8.32
CA ARG A 801 35.31 -17.16 -7.25
C ARG A 801 33.95 -16.75 -7.79
N LEU A 802 33.92 -16.01 -8.90
CA LEU A 802 32.68 -15.57 -9.54
C LEU A 802 31.85 -16.76 -10.05
N TYR A 803 32.48 -17.77 -10.65
CA TYR A 803 31.82 -19.01 -11.05
C TYR A 803 31.13 -19.68 -9.87
N ASN A 804 31.85 -19.84 -8.75
CA ASN A 804 31.32 -20.44 -7.52
C ASN A 804 30.17 -19.62 -6.94
N THR A 805 30.29 -18.28 -6.88
CA THR A 805 29.20 -17.39 -6.45
C THR A 805 27.95 -17.58 -7.30
N ILE A 806 28.08 -17.57 -8.63
CA ILE A 806 26.94 -17.74 -9.54
C ILE A 806 26.32 -19.13 -9.38
N GLN A 807 27.15 -20.18 -9.26
CA GLN A 807 26.69 -21.55 -9.05
C GLN A 807 25.91 -21.71 -7.74
N GLU A 808 26.43 -21.22 -6.62
CA GLU A 808 25.75 -21.28 -5.33
C GLU A 808 24.46 -20.45 -5.29
N THR A 809 24.46 -19.32 -6.00
CA THR A 809 23.28 -18.45 -6.16
C THR A 809 22.19 -19.15 -6.94
N LEU A 810 22.54 -19.79 -8.06
CA LEU A 810 21.60 -20.61 -8.84
C LEU A 810 21.06 -21.78 -8.01
N HIS A 811 21.94 -22.49 -7.30
CA HIS A 811 21.53 -23.60 -6.43
C HIS A 811 20.52 -23.13 -5.37
N SER A 812 20.84 -22.06 -4.63
CA SER A 812 19.96 -21.51 -3.59
C SER A 812 18.62 -21.06 -4.17
N THR A 813 18.64 -20.34 -5.29
CA THR A 813 17.43 -19.85 -5.99
C THR A 813 16.51 -20.99 -6.41
N LEU A 814 17.07 -22.05 -6.99
CA LEU A 814 16.30 -23.23 -7.44
C LEU A 814 15.77 -24.06 -6.26
N MET A 815 16.52 -24.16 -5.16
CA MET A 815 16.08 -24.87 -3.95
C MET A 815 14.91 -24.15 -3.25
N ILE A 816 14.95 -22.81 -3.20
CA ILE A 816 13.83 -21.99 -2.73
C ILE A 816 12.61 -22.21 -3.63
N GLU A 817 12.79 -22.18 -4.96
CA GLU A 817 11.68 -22.38 -5.89
C GLU A 817 11.09 -23.81 -5.82
N LYS A 818 11.93 -24.84 -5.62
CA LYS A 818 11.46 -26.20 -5.35
C LYS A 818 10.60 -26.26 -4.09
N SER A 819 11.00 -25.54 -3.05
CA SER A 819 10.24 -25.45 -1.79
C SER A 819 8.91 -24.73 -2.00
N HIS A 820 8.90 -23.63 -2.75
CA HIS A 820 7.67 -22.94 -3.17
C HIS A 820 6.72 -23.88 -3.89
N ARG A 821 7.17 -24.60 -4.93
CA ARG A 821 6.32 -25.54 -5.67
C ARG A 821 5.71 -26.61 -4.77
N ALA A 822 6.50 -27.19 -3.87
CA ALA A 822 6.01 -28.20 -2.92
C ALA A 822 4.93 -27.63 -1.99
N THR A 823 5.20 -26.47 -1.38
CA THR A 823 4.28 -25.81 -0.43
C THR A 823 3.01 -25.32 -1.12
N LEU A 824 3.13 -24.71 -2.30
CA LEU A 824 1.97 -24.26 -3.09
C LEU A 824 1.11 -25.43 -3.56
N THR A 825 1.71 -26.57 -3.93
CA THR A 825 0.94 -27.77 -4.27
C THR A 825 0.14 -28.29 -3.08
N LYS A 826 0.74 -28.31 -1.88
CA LYS A 826 0.01 -28.64 -0.63
C LYS A 826 -1.14 -27.68 -0.38
N PHE A 827 -0.89 -26.37 -0.50
CA PHE A 827 -1.91 -25.34 -0.31
C PHE A 827 -3.07 -25.47 -1.32
N ILE A 828 -2.77 -25.65 -2.62
CA ILE A 828 -3.80 -25.85 -3.65
C ILE A 828 -4.66 -27.08 -3.33
N ASN A 829 -4.04 -28.19 -2.90
CA ASN A 829 -4.79 -29.40 -2.54
C ASN A 829 -5.68 -29.16 -1.32
N GLN A 830 -5.23 -28.39 -0.33
CA GLN A 830 -6.05 -28.02 0.82
C GLN A 830 -7.23 -27.13 0.43
N VAL A 831 -7.02 -26.11 -0.40
CA VAL A 831 -8.08 -25.21 -0.88
C VAL A 831 -9.10 -25.97 -1.74
N ARG A 832 -8.63 -26.83 -2.66
CA ARG A 832 -9.50 -27.62 -3.54
C ARG A 832 -10.37 -28.61 -2.77
N ASN A 833 -9.91 -29.06 -1.60
CA ASN A 833 -10.60 -30.02 -0.75
C ASN A 833 -11.29 -29.37 0.48
N GLY A 834 -11.29 -28.04 0.61
CA GLY A 834 -11.69 -27.33 1.83
C GLY A 834 -13.15 -26.87 1.88
N GLN A 835 -13.76 -26.97 3.07
CA GLN A 835 -15.07 -26.38 3.41
C GLN A 835 -14.93 -24.86 3.65
N GLY A 836 -15.88 -24.04 3.20
CA GLY A 836 -15.82 -22.58 3.34
C GLY A 836 -15.89 -22.11 4.80
N THR A 837 -14.81 -21.49 5.30
CA THR A 837 -14.74 -20.97 6.67
C THR A 837 -15.20 -19.51 6.75
N ARG A 838 -15.46 -19.00 7.96
CA ARG A 838 -15.85 -17.59 8.16
C ARG A 838 -14.81 -16.59 7.65
N GLU A 839 -13.54 -16.96 7.76
CA GLU A 839 -12.39 -16.15 7.33
C GLU A 839 -12.11 -16.29 5.83
N ASN A 840 -12.49 -17.42 5.22
CA ASN A 840 -12.39 -17.67 3.77
C ASN A 840 -13.71 -18.30 3.24
N PRO A 841 -14.78 -17.50 3.05
CA PRO A 841 -16.05 -17.99 2.54
C PRO A 841 -15.97 -18.49 1.10
N ILE A 842 -16.82 -19.45 0.74
CA ILE A 842 -16.87 -20.02 -0.61
C ILE A 842 -17.35 -18.98 -1.63
N GLY A 843 -16.71 -19.03 -2.81
CA GLY A 843 -16.94 -18.10 -3.91
C GLY A 843 -15.95 -16.92 -3.96
N GLN A 844 -14.89 -16.93 -3.14
CA GLN A 844 -13.84 -15.90 -3.10
C GLN A 844 -12.52 -16.25 -3.80
N ASP A 845 -12.16 -17.53 -4.00
CA ASP A 845 -10.73 -17.86 -4.17
C ASP A 845 -10.19 -17.75 -5.62
N ASP A 846 -10.10 -16.51 -6.10
CA ASP A 846 -9.30 -16.15 -7.28
C ASP A 846 -7.77 -16.31 -7.00
N ASN A 847 -7.35 -16.57 -5.75
CA ASN A 847 -5.93 -16.76 -5.41
C ASN A 847 -5.28 -17.94 -6.14
N TYR A 848 -6.03 -19.01 -6.41
CA TYR A 848 -5.52 -20.15 -7.17
C TYR A 848 -5.05 -19.75 -8.58
N LEU A 849 -5.65 -18.72 -9.19
CA LEU A 849 -5.27 -18.22 -10.51
C LEU A 849 -3.90 -17.50 -10.48
N LEU A 850 -3.61 -16.79 -9.39
CA LEU A 850 -2.31 -16.13 -9.17
C LEU A 850 -1.20 -17.16 -8.92
N ILE A 851 -1.50 -18.17 -8.12
CA ILE A 851 -0.60 -19.29 -7.82
C ILE A 851 -0.29 -20.09 -9.09
N LYS A 852 -1.28 -20.33 -9.95
CA LYS A 852 -1.11 -21.04 -11.22
C LYS A 852 -0.13 -20.32 -12.15
N SER A 853 -0.08 -18.99 -12.13
CA SER A 853 0.87 -18.22 -12.95
C SER A 853 2.33 -18.43 -12.52
N ARG A 854 2.61 -18.54 -11.21
CA ARG A 854 3.95 -18.84 -10.68
C ARG A 854 4.40 -20.26 -11.06
N LEU A 855 3.49 -21.22 -11.01
CA LEU A 855 3.75 -22.62 -11.40
C LEU A 855 3.96 -22.82 -12.92
N GLN A 856 3.48 -21.89 -13.76
CA GLN A 856 3.65 -21.95 -15.21
C GLN A 856 4.99 -21.38 -15.71
N LYS A 857 5.72 -20.60 -14.88
CA LYS A 857 7.08 -20.15 -15.19
C LYS A 857 8.06 -21.31 -15.00
N THR A 858 8.19 -22.15 -16.02
CA THR A 858 9.20 -23.21 -16.04
C THR A 858 10.51 -22.65 -16.61
N VAL A 859 11.48 -22.44 -15.74
CA VAL A 859 12.90 -22.41 -16.13
C VAL A 859 13.31 -23.87 -16.36
N PRO A 860 13.72 -24.28 -17.57
CA PRO A 860 14.22 -25.63 -17.80
C PRO A 860 15.49 -25.85 -16.96
N ILE A 861 15.36 -26.74 -15.98
CA ILE A 861 16.43 -27.11 -15.02
C ILE A 861 17.67 -27.55 -15.79
#